data_AF-A0A0U3PU18-F1
#
_entry.id   AF-A0A0U3PU18-F1
#
_cell.length_a   1.000
_cell.length_b   1.000
_cell.length_c   1.000
_cell.angle_alpha   90.00
_cell.angle_beta   90.00
_cell.angle_gamma   90.00
#
_symmetry.space_group_name_H-M   'P 1'
#
loop_
_entity.id
_entity.type
_entity.pdbx_description
1 polymer ?
#
loop_
_entity_poly.entity_id
_entity_poly.type
_entity_poly.pdbx_seq_one_letter_code
_entity_poly.pdbx_strand_id
1 'polypeptide(L)'
;MRRTVRGMPAVMVVALSAGLLTATAPTAHAAAGATLPFTSVEAESATTTGTKIGPDYTQGSLASEASGRQAVRLSAGQRVEFTVPRAANAVNLSYSVPDGQSGSLDVYVNGTKIAKTLPVTSKYSYIDTSWIPGAKTHHFFDDARLLLGQDVQQGDKVAFQATGTQVTVDVADFEQVGQAAGQPAGSVSVTSKGADPSGNGDSTQAFRDAIAAAQGGVVWIPPGDYKLTSSLSGVQNVTLQGAGSWYSVVHTSRFIDQSSSSGGVHIKDFAVMGEVTERVDSNPDNFVNGALGPNSSVSGMWIQHMKVGLWLMGNNDNLVVENSRILDTTADGLNLNGNAHGVRVRGNFLRNQGDDSLAMWSLNGADSNSSFENNTISQPNLANGIAIYGGTDIAVKNNLVSDTNALGSGIAISNQKFLDPFSPLAGTITVDGNTLVRAGAMNPNWNHPMGALRVDSYDSAINATVNITNTTITDSPYSAFEFVSGGGQGYPVRNVTVDGATVRNTGTVVVQAEAQGAATFRNVSATAVGVAGVYNCPYPASSGTFTLTDGGGNSGWSSTWSDCSTWPQPGQGNPDPDPGRNLAKGRPATATGSQDVYTPGKAVDGDANSYWESTNNAFPQSWTVDLGSSYAVRRLVLKLPPSSAWGARTQTITVLGSTDGSSYATVVGSAGYRFDPASGNTATVALPASTNLRYLRLSVSANTGWPAGQFSEVEAYLTS
;
A
#
# COMPACT_ATOMS: atom_id res chain seq x y z
N MET A 1 -5.69 -39.83 91.24
CA MET A 1 -6.20 -38.69 92.03
C MET A 1 -6.27 -37.46 91.12
N ARG A 2 -7.48 -36.88 90.99
CA ARG A 2 -7.82 -35.48 90.67
C ARG A 2 -6.93 -34.61 89.77
N ARG A 3 -7.64 -34.03 88.78
CA ARG A 3 -7.69 -32.62 88.32
C ARG A 3 -6.97 -32.25 87.03
N THR A 4 -7.83 -31.75 86.14
CA THR A 4 -7.64 -31.05 84.87
C THR A 4 -7.19 -29.58 85.04
N VAL A 5 -6.83 -29.01 83.88
CA VAL A 5 -6.88 -27.61 83.41
C VAL A 5 -5.55 -26.83 83.42
N ARG A 6 -4.97 -26.59 82.23
CA ARG A 6 -5.03 -25.30 81.48
C ARG A 6 -4.22 -25.38 80.18
N GLY A 7 -4.83 -24.96 79.08
CA GLY A 7 -4.20 -24.82 77.77
C GLY A 7 -3.61 -23.43 77.52
N MET A 8 -2.74 -23.34 76.52
CA MET A 8 -2.36 -22.13 75.79
C MET A 8 -2.20 -22.47 74.29
N PRO A 9 -2.48 -21.54 73.36
CA PRO A 9 -2.88 -21.86 71.99
C PRO A 9 -1.70 -21.99 71.01
N ALA A 10 -1.89 -22.85 70.02
CA ALA A 10 -1.00 -23.01 68.87
C ALA A 10 -1.23 -21.87 67.86
N VAL A 11 -0.14 -21.26 67.41
CA VAL A 11 -0.10 -20.22 66.37
C VAL A 11 -0.46 -20.86 65.02
N MET A 12 -1.56 -20.42 64.43
CA MET A 12 -2.00 -20.79 63.08
C MET A 12 -1.35 -19.81 62.09
N VAL A 13 -0.46 -20.33 61.23
CA VAL A 13 0.11 -19.57 60.11
C VAL A 13 -0.89 -19.61 58.96
N VAL A 14 -1.50 -18.46 58.65
CA VAL A 14 -2.32 -18.27 57.46
C VAL A 14 -1.39 -17.99 56.28
N ALA A 15 -1.27 -18.94 55.36
CA ALA A 15 -0.61 -18.73 54.08
C ALA A 15 -1.54 -17.91 53.18
N LEU A 16 -1.13 -16.67 52.85
CA LEU A 16 -1.75 -15.90 51.76
C LEU A 16 -1.35 -16.55 50.43
N SER A 17 -2.31 -17.16 49.75
CA SER A 17 -2.22 -17.54 48.34
C SER A 17 -2.29 -16.28 47.47
N ALA A 18 -1.13 -15.77 47.06
CA ALA A 18 -1.04 -14.79 45.99
C ALA A 18 -1.44 -15.46 44.67
N GLY A 19 -2.60 -15.07 44.13
CA GLY A 19 -3.03 -15.47 42.79
C GLY A 19 -2.04 -14.94 41.75
N LEU A 20 -1.32 -15.83 41.08
CA LEU A 20 -0.58 -15.49 39.88
C LEU A 20 -1.60 -15.13 38.78
N LEU A 21 -1.70 -13.84 38.48
CA LEU A 21 -2.18 -13.37 37.18
C LEU A 21 -1.20 -13.89 36.12
N THR A 22 -1.55 -15.00 35.47
CA THR A 22 -0.89 -15.41 34.23
C THR A 22 -1.33 -14.42 33.15
N ALA A 23 -0.55 -13.37 32.93
CA ALA A 23 -0.61 -12.62 31.70
C ALA A 23 -0.26 -13.58 30.56
N THR A 24 -1.27 -14.05 29.85
CA THR A 24 -1.07 -14.72 28.55
C THR A 24 -0.38 -13.70 27.67
N ALA A 25 0.91 -13.91 27.37
CA ALA A 25 1.58 -13.17 26.33
C ALA A 25 0.72 -13.27 25.06
N PRO A 26 0.52 -12.18 24.29
CA PRO A 26 -0.19 -12.28 23.03
C PRO A 26 0.52 -13.34 22.19
N THR A 27 -0.24 -14.34 21.76
CA THR A 27 0.23 -15.31 20.77
C THR A 27 0.79 -14.53 19.60
N ALA A 28 2.09 -14.69 19.32
CA ALA A 28 2.71 -14.16 18.11
C ALA A 28 1.90 -14.69 16.93
N HIS A 29 1.11 -13.81 16.31
CA HIS A 29 0.41 -14.17 15.10
C HIS A 29 1.45 -14.46 14.02
N ALA A 30 1.25 -15.53 13.25
CA ALA A 30 2.06 -15.78 12.06
C ALA A 30 2.02 -14.53 11.17
N ALA A 31 3.13 -14.20 10.51
CA ALA A 31 3.16 -13.07 9.58
C ALA A 31 2.08 -13.28 8.50
N ALA A 32 1.20 -12.29 8.33
CA ALA A 32 0.19 -12.31 7.27
C ALA A 32 0.84 -12.20 5.89
N GLY A 33 0.12 -12.64 4.86
CA GLY A 33 0.56 -12.64 3.48
C GLY A 33 1.05 -14.00 2.98
N ALA A 34 1.51 -13.99 1.74
CA ALA A 34 2.07 -15.16 1.07
C ALA A 34 3.46 -15.50 1.58
N THR A 35 3.75 -16.80 1.68
CA THR A 35 5.12 -17.28 1.86
C THR A 35 5.79 -17.34 0.50
N LEU A 36 6.69 -16.39 0.23
CA LEU A 36 7.25 -16.18 -1.10
C LEU A 36 8.72 -16.63 -1.16
N PRO A 37 9.18 -17.16 -2.32
CA PRO A 37 10.56 -17.57 -2.52
C PRO A 37 11.52 -16.38 -2.73
N PHE A 38 11.01 -15.15 -2.67
CA PHE A 38 11.75 -13.91 -2.83
C PHE A 38 11.63 -13.00 -1.61
N THR A 39 12.45 -11.95 -1.57
CA THR A 39 12.33 -10.86 -0.58
C THR A 39 12.47 -9.52 -1.28
N SER A 40 11.48 -8.66 -1.07
CA SER A 40 11.45 -7.28 -1.57
C SER A 40 12.32 -6.36 -0.72
N VAL A 41 13.01 -5.42 -1.37
CA VAL A 41 13.77 -4.34 -0.72
C VAL A 41 13.42 -3.03 -1.41
N GLU A 42 12.88 -2.09 -0.64
CA GLU A 42 12.48 -0.77 -1.14
C GLU A 42 13.70 0.05 -1.55
N ALA A 43 13.64 0.73 -2.71
CA ALA A 43 14.77 1.48 -3.25
C ALA A 43 15.17 2.66 -2.37
N GLU A 44 14.22 3.32 -1.72
CA GLU A 44 14.48 4.42 -0.79
C GLU A 44 15.17 3.96 0.51
N SER A 45 15.18 2.66 0.79
CA SER A 45 15.99 2.08 1.88
C SER A 45 17.44 1.78 1.46
N ALA A 46 17.70 1.71 0.14
CA ALA A 46 18.99 1.37 -0.43
C ALA A 46 19.94 2.58 -0.55
N THR A 47 21.22 2.30 -0.79
CA THR A 47 22.20 3.37 -1.06
C THR A 47 21.98 3.89 -2.48
N THR A 48 21.94 5.20 -2.67
CA THR A 48 21.67 5.77 -3.99
C THR A 48 22.43 7.06 -4.25
N THR A 49 22.69 7.31 -5.53
CA THR A 49 23.18 8.60 -6.08
C THR A 49 22.07 9.38 -6.77
N GLY A 50 20.87 8.80 -6.86
CA GLY A 50 19.64 9.42 -7.37
C GLY A 50 18.92 10.29 -6.34
N THR A 51 17.67 10.62 -6.64
CA THR A 51 16.81 11.46 -5.80
C THR A 51 15.62 10.67 -5.29
N LYS A 52 15.45 10.59 -3.97
CA LYS A 52 14.24 10.00 -3.37
C LYS A 52 13.01 10.87 -3.65
N ILE A 53 11.87 10.25 -3.91
CA ILE A 53 10.55 10.89 -3.99
C ILE A 53 9.63 10.35 -2.89
N GLY A 54 8.54 11.07 -2.60
CA GLY A 54 7.58 10.68 -1.57
C GLY A 54 8.06 10.82 -0.12
N PRO A 55 7.25 10.40 0.87
CA PRO A 55 5.94 9.76 0.70
C PRO A 55 4.86 10.75 0.24
N ASP A 56 3.99 10.33 -0.67
CA ASP A 56 2.81 11.09 -1.12
C ASP A 56 1.63 10.14 -1.36
N TYR A 57 0.42 10.54 -0.95
CA TYR A 57 -0.83 9.78 -1.16
C TYR A 57 -1.77 10.48 -2.15
N THR A 58 -1.33 11.59 -2.74
CA THR A 58 -2.13 12.36 -3.69
C THR A 58 -2.42 11.52 -4.93
N GLN A 59 -3.71 11.24 -5.16
CA GLN A 59 -4.16 10.45 -6.31
C GLN A 59 -3.58 10.95 -7.64
N GLY A 60 -2.97 10.04 -8.40
CA GLY A 60 -2.36 10.31 -9.71
C GLY A 60 -0.96 10.90 -9.63
N SER A 61 -0.33 10.93 -8.45
CA SER A 61 1.10 11.25 -8.34
C SER A 61 1.93 9.99 -8.56
N LEU A 62 3.15 10.14 -9.07
CA LEU A 62 4.06 9.00 -9.21
C LEU A 62 4.39 8.36 -7.85
N ALA A 63 4.56 9.16 -6.80
CA ALA A 63 4.89 8.64 -5.47
C ALA A 63 3.70 7.90 -4.82
N SER A 64 2.45 8.24 -5.12
CA SER A 64 1.30 7.49 -4.59
C SER A 64 1.27 6.05 -5.09
N GLU A 65 1.76 5.77 -6.29
CA GLU A 65 1.76 4.41 -6.85
C GLU A 65 3.04 3.60 -6.57
N ALA A 66 4.01 4.18 -5.85
CA ALA A 66 5.21 3.46 -5.44
C ALA A 66 4.97 2.66 -4.15
N SER A 67 5.52 1.45 -4.02
CA SER A 67 5.55 0.72 -2.75
C SER A 67 6.12 1.62 -1.64
N GLY A 68 5.52 1.57 -0.43
CA GLY A 68 5.93 2.49 0.64
C GLY A 68 5.61 3.97 0.40
N ARG A 69 4.98 4.29 -0.74
CA ARG A 69 4.74 5.64 -1.27
C ARG A 69 6.00 6.41 -1.64
N GLN A 70 7.12 5.71 -1.77
CA GLN A 70 8.45 6.31 -1.98
C GLN A 70 9.19 5.55 -3.07
N ALA A 71 10.09 6.23 -3.77
CA ALA A 71 10.92 5.60 -4.79
C ALA A 71 12.20 6.42 -4.99
N VAL A 72 13.09 5.95 -5.86
CA VAL A 72 14.35 6.62 -6.19
C VAL A 72 14.41 6.92 -7.68
N ARG A 73 14.40 8.20 -8.03
CA ARG A 73 14.56 8.68 -9.41
C ARG A 73 16.04 8.76 -9.81
N LEU A 74 16.39 8.08 -10.89
CA LEU A 74 17.72 7.98 -11.47
C LEU A 74 17.77 8.69 -12.83
N SER A 75 18.61 9.70 -12.95
CA SER A 75 19.05 10.24 -14.24
C SER A 75 20.22 9.42 -14.79
N ALA A 76 20.58 9.61 -16.06
CA ALA A 76 21.73 8.94 -16.65
C ALA A 76 23.00 9.11 -15.79
N GLY A 77 23.69 8.00 -15.54
CA GLY A 77 24.87 7.90 -14.66
C GLY A 77 24.55 7.70 -13.17
N GLN A 78 23.31 7.91 -12.73
CA GLN A 78 22.89 7.65 -11.34
C GLN A 78 22.47 6.19 -11.16
N ARG A 79 22.64 5.69 -9.94
CA ARG A 79 22.32 4.32 -9.55
C ARG A 79 21.71 4.21 -8.16
N VAL A 80 20.97 3.14 -7.96
CA VAL A 80 20.58 2.59 -6.66
C VAL A 80 21.30 1.25 -6.44
N GLU A 81 21.80 1.02 -5.23
CA GLU A 81 22.58 -0.16 -4.85
C GLU A 81 21.97 -0.84 -3.62
N PHE A 82 21.39 -2.00 -3.87
CA PHE A 82 20.71 -2.83 -2.88
C PHE A 82 21.71 -3.72 -2.15
N THR A 83 21.49 -3.92 -0.85
CA THR A 83 22.10 -5.03 -0.11
C THR A 83 21.19 -6.23 -0.25
N VAL A 84 21.72 -7.31 -0.81
CA VAL A 84 20.95 -8.53 -1.07
C VAL A 84 20.47 -9.12 0.26
N PRO A 85 19.16 -9.37 0.44
CA PRO A 85 18.60 -9.77 1.73
C PRO A 85 18.72 -11.28 2.02
N ARG A 86 18.93 -12.10 0.98
CA ARG A 86 18.99 -13.56 1.02
C ARG A 86 19.70 -14.10 -0.21
N ALA A 87 20.07 -15.39 -0.24
CA ALA A 87 20.56 -16.02 -1.47
C ALA A 87 19.58 -15.78 -2.64
N ALA A 88 20.11 -15.34 -3.78
CA ALA A 88 19.32 -15.05 -4.97
C ALA A 88 20.16 -15.25 -6.24
N ASN A 89 19.50 -15.54 -7.35
CA ASN A 89 20.11 -15.56 -8.69
C ASN A 89 19.23 -14.87 -9.74
N ALA A 90 18.12 -14.31 -9.30
CA ALA A 90 17.17 -13.58 -10.09
C ALA A 90 16.72 -12.33 -9.34
N VAL A 91 16.35 -11.32 -10.11
CA VAL A 91 15.76 -10.09 -9.60
C VAL A 91 14.56 -9.70 -10.43
N ASN A 92 13.51 -9.23 -9.77
CA ASN A 92 12.40 -8.51 -10.38
C ASN A 92 12.41 -7.08 -9.83
N LEU A 93 12.33 -6.08 -10.70
CA LEU A 93 12.43 -4.68 -10.33
C LEU A 93 11.14 -3.97 -10.77
N SER A 94 10.44 -3.35 -9.82
CA SER A 94 9.34 -2.44 -10.13
C SER A 94 9.92 -1.04 -10.37
N TYR A 95 9.53 -0.42 -11.48
CA TYR A 95 10.11 0.83 -11.96
C TYR A 95 9.09 1.63 -12.76
N SER A 96 9.39 2.91 -12.96
CA SER A 96 8.67 3.77 -13.89
C SER A 96 9.67 4.53 -14.77
N VAL A 97 9.35 4.67 -16.05
CA VAL A 97 10.06 5.58 -16.97
C VAL A 97 9.05 6.56 -17.57
N PRO A 98 9.47 7.74 -18.05
CA PRO A 98 8.53 8.70 -18.65
C PRO A 98 7.74 8.07 -19.79
N ASP A 99 6.48 8.48 -19.93
CA ASP A 99 5.59 7.99 -21.00
C ASP A 99 6.21 8.17 -22.41
N GLY A 100 5.94 7.21 -23.28
CA GLY A 100 6.55 7.05 -24.60
C GLY A 100 8.03 6.68 -24.62
N GLN A 101 8.69 6.45 -23.47
CA GLN A 101 10.11 6.13 -23.40
C GLN A 101 10.40 4.68 -23.03
N SER A 102 11.54 4.19 -23.49
CA SER A 102 12.10 2.91 -23.11
C SER A 102 13.62 3.01 -23.04
N GLY A 103 14.27 2.02 -22.46
CA GLY A 103 15.71 2.00 -22.27
C GLY A 103 16.17 0.74 -21.56
N SER A 104 17.32 0.84 -20.88
CA SER A 104 17.81 -0.25 -20.04
C SER A 104 18.60 0.29 -18.84
N LEU A 105 18.57 -0.47 -17.76
CA LEU A 105 19.44 -0.30 -16.61
C LEU A 105 20.65 -1.22 -16.76
N ASP A 106 21.85 -0.66 -16.58
CA ASP A 106 23.04 -1.46 -16.35
C ASP A 106 22.93 -2.15 -14.99
N VAL A 107 23.30 -3.43 -14.93
CA VAL A 107 23.28 -4.21 -13.69
C VAL A 107 24.71 -4.49 -13.23
N TYR A 108 24.97 -4.26 -11.95
CA TYR A 108 26.25 -4.52 -11.31
C TYR A 108 26.07 -5.49 -10.17
N VAL A 109 27.00 -6.45 -10.03
CA VAL A 109 27.10 -7.34 -8.88
C VAL A 109 28.45 -7.10 -8.21
N ASN A 110 28.44 -6.73 -6.93
CA ASN A 110 29.64 -6.40 -6.15
C ASN A 110 30.57 -5.40 -6.88
N GLY A 111 29.97 -4.36 -7.46
CA GLY A 111 30.67 -3.30 -8.20
C GLY A 111 31.11 -3.66 -9.62
N THR A 112 30.92 -4.91 -10.07
CA THR A 112 31.27 -5.36 -11.42
C THR A 112 30.04 -5.39 -12.31
N LYS A 113 30.08 -4.69 -13.45
CA LYS A 113 29.00 -4.71 -14.44
C LYS A 113 28.88 -6.12 -15.04
N ILE A 114 27.68 -6.70 -15.03
CA ILE A 114 27.41 -7.96 -15.72
C ILE A 114 27.05 -7.71 -17.18
N ALA A 115 27.15 -8.73 -18.04
CA ALA A 115 26.89 -8.58 -19.47
C ALA A 115 25.42 -8.27 -19.81
N LYS A 116 24.49 -8.65 -18.93
CA LYS A 116 23.05 -8.41 -19.12
C LYS A 116 22.65 -7.04 -18.58
N THR A 117 21.72 -6.40 -19.26
CA THR A 117 21.03 -5.19 -18.81
C THR A 117 19.56 -5.51 -18.54
N LEU A 118 18.90 -4.75 -17.67
CA LEU A 118 17.47 -4.90 -17.43
C LEU A 118 16.71 -3.95 -18.38
N PRO A 119 15.90 -4.44 -19.33
CA PRO A 119 15.09 -3.57 -20.18
C PRO A 119 14.02 -2.87 -19.35
N VAL A 120 13.76 -1.60 -19.65
CA VAL A 120 12.74 -0.78 -19.01
C VAL A 120 11.92 -0.05 -20.08
N THR A 121 10.62 0.09 -19.89
CA THR A 121 9.69 0.66 -20.87
C THR A 121 8.46 1.26 -20.20
N SER A 122 7.85 2.28 -20.80
CA SER A 122 6.53 2.78 -20.40
C SER A 122 5.39 2.11 -21.18
N LYS A 123 5.70 1.16 -22.08
CA LYS A 123 4.72 0.58 -23.03
C LYS A 123 3.45 0.07 -22.34
N TYR A 124 3.60 -0.51 -21.15
CA TYR A 124 2.51 -1.13 -20.39
C TYR A 124 1.97 -0.21 -19.29
N SER A 125 2.51 0.99 -19.15
CA SER A 125 2.19 1.97 -18.10
C SER A 125 1.29 3.10 -18.61
N TYR A 126 0.87 4.01 -17.72
CA TYR A 126 0.09 5.21 -18.05
C TYR A 126 -1.29 4.89 -18.63
N ILE A 127 -2.08 4.13 -17.87
CA ILE A 127 -3.42 3.68 -18.26
C ILE A 127 -4.46 4.75 -17.92
N ASP A 128 -5.34 5.04 -18.89
CA ASP A 128 -6.52 5.88 -18.71
C ASP A 128 -7.80 5.04 -18.70
N THR A 129 -8.65 5.27 -17.68
CA THR A 129 -9.97 4.63 -17.56
C THR A 129 -11.05 5.67 -17.34
N SER A 130 -11.19 6.63 -18.25
CA SER A 130 -12.04 7.81 -18.07
C SER A 130 -13.54 7.51 -17.88
N TRP A 131 -14.00 6.30 -18.16
CA TRP A 131 -15.37 5.85 -17.89
C TRP A 131 -15.60 5.45 -16.43
N ILE A 132 -14.54 5.27 -15.63
CA ILE A 132 -14.61 5.05 -14.18
C ILE A 132 -14.64 6.42 -13.49
N PRO A 133 -15.77 6.83 -12.89
CA PRO A 133 -15.87 8.15 -12.27
C PRO A 133 -14.78 8.35 -11.20
N GLY A 134 -14.09 9.49 -11.27
CA GLY A 134 -13.06 9.86 -10.30
C GLY A 134 -11.69 9.22 -10.53
N ALA A 135 -11.54 8.28 -11.47
CA ALA A 135 -10.24 7.78 -11.87
C ALA A 135 -9.41 8.88 -12.56
N LYS A 136 -8.09 8.79 -12.41
CA LYS A 136 -7.11 9.59 -13.17
C LYS A 136 -6.23 8.62 -13.98
N THR A 137 -5.36 9.14 -14.84
CA THR A 137 -4.24 8.36 -15.37
C THR A 137 -3.49 7.71 -14.21
N HIS A 138 -3.19 6.43 -14.35
CA HIS A 138 -2.61 5.60 -13.31
C HIS A 138 -1.73 4.50 -13.93
N HIS A 139 -1.32 3.51 -13.14
CA HIS A 139 -0.49 2.40 -13.59
C HIS A 139 0.87 2.90 -14.09
N PHE A 140 1.53 3.75 -13.30
CA PHE A 140 2.78 4.41 -13.69
C PHE A 140 3.99 3.51 -13.64
N PHE A 141 3.92 2.43 -12.86
CA PHE A 141 4.98 1.45 -12.70
C PHE A 141 4.78 0.26 -13.63
N ASP A 142 5.85 -0.50 -13.80
CA ASP A 142 5.94 -1.78 -14.51
C ASP A 142 7.02 -2.63 -13.84
N ASP A 143 6.93 -3.96 -13.95
CA ASP A 143 7.91 -4.88 -13.38
C ASP A 143 8.77 -5.53 -14.46
N ALA A 144 10.10 -5.38 -14.36
CA ALA A 144 11.06 -6.04 -15.24
C ALA A 144 11.90 -7.06 -14.48
N ARG A 145 12.07 -8.25 -15.06
CA ARG A 145 12.77 -9.39 -14.42
C ARG A 145 14.03 -9.83 -15.16
N LEU A 146 15.03 -10.31 -14.41
CA LEU A 146 16.32 -10.76 -14.94
C LEU A 146 16.94 -11.89 -14.10
N LEU A 147 17.34 -12.98 -14.77
CA LEU A 147 18.30 -13.94 -14.21
C LEU A 147 19.71 -13.37 -14.26
N LEU A 148 20.35 -13.22 -13.10
CA LEU A 148 21.69 -12.63 -12.94
C LEU A 148 22.80 -13.48 -13.59
N GLY A 149 22.55 -14.78 -13.79
CA GLY A 149 23.53 -15.72 -14.35
C GLY A 149 24.60 -16.18 -13.35
N GLN A 150 24.43 -15.81 -12.08
CA GLN A 150 25.25 -16.21 -10.94
C GLN A 150 24.41 -16.13 -9.66
N ASP A 151 24.76 -16.92 -8.65
CA ASP A 151 24.15 -16.84 -7.32
C ASP A 151 24.86 -15.75 -6.50
N VAL A 152 24.09 -14.79 -5.98
CA VAL A 152 24.49 -13.81 -4.97
C VAL A 152 24.01 -14.28 -3.59
N GLN A 153 24.73 -13.86 -2.54
CA GLN A 153 24.43 -14.21 -1.15
C GLN A 153 23.91 -13.01 -0.36
N GLN A 154 23.34 -13.27 0.81
CA GLN A 154 22.98 -12.20 1.74
C GLN A 154 24.20 -11.30 2.02
N GLY A 155 24.03 -9.98 1.89
CA GLY A 155 25.09 -8.99 2.09
C GLY A 155 25.83 -8.56 0.83
N ASP A 156 25.75 -9.33 -0.27
CA ASP A 156 26.24 -8.90 -1.57
C ASP A 156 25.52 -7.62 -2.04
N LYS A 157 26.11 -6.94 -3.02
CA LYS A 157 25.58 -5.70 -3.59
C LYS A 157 25.10 -5.93 -5.01
N VAL A 158 23.85 -5.56 -5.28
CA VAL A 158 23.30 -5.49 -6.64
C VAL A 158 22.89 -4.05 -6.91
N ALA A 159 23.47 -3.44 -7.94
CA ALA A 159 23.15 -2.07 -8.31
C ALA A 159 22.52 -1.99 -9.70
N PHE A 160 21.59 -1.05 -9.85
CA PHE A 160 20.96 -0.69 -11.11
C PHE A 160 21.30 0.75 -11.44
N GLN A 161 21.91 0.97 -12.60
CA GLN A 161 22.37 2.28 -13.05
C GLN A 161 21.66 2.69 -14.34
N ALA A 162 21.04 3.87 -14.33
CA ALA A 162 20.46 4.45 -15.54
C ALA A 162 21.58 4.90 -16.49
N THR A 163 21.45 4.59 -17.78
CA THR A 163 22.47 4.89 -18.79
C THR A 163 22.03 5.97 -19.79
N GLY A 164 20.72 6.12 -20.00
CA GLY A 164 20.15 7.10 -20.94
C GLY A 164 18.79 7.59 -20.48
N THR A 165 17.78 6.72 -20.50
CA THR A 165 16.42 7.01 -20.04
C THR A 165 16.39 7.20 -18.53
N GLN A 166 15.66 8.23 -18.05
CA GLN A 166 15.42 8.40 -16.62
C GLN A 166 14.58 7.22 -16.12
N VAL A 167 14.96 6.64 -14.98
CA VAL A 167 14.21 5.56 -14.35
C VAL A 167 13.92 5.90 -12.90
N THR A 168 12.66 5.84 -12.50
CA THR A 168 12.27 5.83 -11.09
C THR A 168 12.18 4.39 -10.64
N VAL A 169 13.05 3.99 -9.72
CA VAL A 169 13.11 2.64 -9.17
C VAL A 169 12.33 2.60 -7.87
N ASP A 170 11.35 1.71 -7.77
CA ASP A 170 10.49 1.53 -6.60
C ASP A 170 11.04 0.45 -5.67
N VAL A 171 10.96 -0.82 -6.09
CA VAL A 171 11.29 -1.97 -5.24
C VAL A 171 11.99 -3.07 -6.03
N ALA A 172 12.91 -3.78 -5.39
CA ALA A 172 13.61 -4.93 -5.96
C ALA A 172 13.29 -6.23 -5.20
N ASP A 173 12.81 -7.25 -5.89
CA ASP A 173 12.56 -8.59 -5.37
C ASP A 173 13.73 -9.52 -5.69
N PHE A 174 14.39 -10.04 -4.66
CA PHE A 174 15.53 -10.97 -4.81
C PHE A 174 15.09 -12.41 -4.58
N GLU A 175 15.27 -13.28 -5.58
CA GLU A 175 14.79 -14.66 -5.59
C GLU A 175 15.91 -15.67 -5.91
N GLN A 176 15.91 -16.79 -5.19
CA GLN A 176 16.67 -17.97 -5.58
C GLN A 176 15.82 -18.88 -6.46
N VAL A 177 15.96 -18.75 -7.78
CA VAL A 177 15.24 -19.57 -8.75
C VAL A 177 15.93 -20.92 -8.88
N GLY A 178 15.15 -22.00 -8.71
CA GLY A 178 15.62 -23.37 -8.91
C GLY A 178 15.97 -23.66 -10.38
N GLN A 179 16.70 -24.73 -10.67
CA GLN A 179 16.99 -25.12 -12.05
C GLN A 179 15.71 -25.43 -12.84
N ALA A 180 15.75 -25.25 -14.16
CA ALA A 180 14.66 -25.63 -15.04
C ALA A 180 14.30 -27.11 -14.86
N ALA A 181 13.03 -27.41 -14.61
CA ALA A 181 12.58 -28.78 -14.43
C ALA A 181 12.70 -29.59 -15.73
N GLY A 182 12.95 -30.90 -15.59
CA GLY A 182 12.96 -31.84 -16.70
C GLY A 182 11.55 -32.27 -17.11
N GLN A 183 11.39 -32.70 -18.35
CA GLN A 183 10.12 -33.20 -18.88
C GLN A 183 9.62 -34.41 -18.06
N PRO A 184 8.38 -34.38 -17.53
CA PRO A 184 7.78 -35.53 -16.85
C PRO A 184 7.62 -36.74 -17.79
N ALA A 185 7.89 -37.94 -17.27
CA ALA A 185 7.69 -39.17 -18.03
C ALA A 185 6.23 -39.33 -18.51
N GLY A 186 6.05 -39.73 -19.78
CA GLY A 186 4.72 -39.91 -20.38
C GLY A 186 4.00 -38.62 -20.80
N SER A 187 4.60 -37.45 -20.59
CA SER A 187 4.03 -36.17 -21.06
C SER A 187 4.19 -35.97 -22.58
N VAL A 188 3.28 -35.18 -23.17
CA VAL A 188 3.35 -34.76 -24.58
C VAL A 188 3.94 -33.36 -24.64
N SER A 189 5.11 -33.20 -25.25
CA SER A 189 5.70 -31.87 -25.39
C SER A 189 5.02 -31.05 -26.50
N VAL A 190 4.82 -29.75 -26.26
CA VAL A 190 4.33 -28.83 -27.30
C VAL A 190 5.28 -28.74 -28.49
N THR A 191 6.60 -28.87 -28.29
CA THR A 191 7.58 -28.83 -29.39
C THR A 191 7.57 -30.09 -30.24
N SER A 192 7.18 -31.25 -29.68
CA SER A 192 6.96 -32.46 -30.49
C SER A 192 5.67 -32.39 -31.33
N LYS A 193 4.81 -31.41 -31.05
CA LYS A 193 3.66 -31.02 -31.87
C LYS A 193 3.94 -29.81 -32.78
N GLY A 194 5.19 -29.34 -32.84
CA GLY A 194 5.61 -28.26 -33.74
C GLY A 194 5.56 -26.86 -33.15
N ALA A 195 5.41 -26.69 -31.82
CA ALA A 195 5.53 -25.38 -31.19
C ALA A 195 6.95 -24.82 -31.39
N ASP A 196 7.05 -23.52 -31.67
CA ASP A 196 8.31 -22.80 -31.85
C ASP A 196 8.76 -22.20 -30.51
N PRO A 197 9.83 -22.71 -29.88
CA PRO A 197 10.34 -22.22 -28.60
C PRO A 197 11.16 -20.93 -28.73
N SER A 198 11.33 -20.37 -29.94
CA SER A 198 11.97 -19.07 -30.15
C SER A 198 11.02 -17.88 -30.07
N GLY A 199 9.71 -18.13 -29.98
CA GLY A 199 8.67 -17.10 -29.89
C GLY A 199 8.33 -16.40 -31.21
N ASN A 200 8.99 -16.76 -32.31
CA ASN A 200 8.79 -16.10 -33.61
C ASN A 200 7.52 -16.59 -34.32
N GLY A 201 7.34 -17.91 -34.36
CA GLY A 201 6.18 -18.58 -34.95
C GLY A 201 5.02 -18.75 -33.98
N ASP A 202 3.81 -18.80 -34.52
CA ASP A 202 2.60 -19.09 -33.75
C ASP A 202 2.57 -20.58 -33.34
N SER A 203 2.51 -20.82 -32.03
CA SER A 203 2.47 -22.14 -31.40
C SER A 203 1.06 -22.58 -31.00
N THR A 204 0.02 -21.78 -31.29
CA THR A 204 -1.36 -22.05 -30.86
C THR A 204 -1.84 -23.45 -31.26
N GLN A 205 -1.65 -23.83 -32.53
CA GLN A 205 -2.11 -25.14 -33.00
C GLN A 205 -1.33 -26.30 -32.35
N ALA A 206 -0.03 -26.14 -32.16
CA ALA A 206 0.79 -27.15 -31.49
C ALA A 206 0.36 -27.38 -30.03
N PHE A 207 -0.04 -26.32 -29.32
CA PHE A 207 -0.62 -26.43 -27.99
C PHE A 207 -1.95 -27.19 -28.01
N ARG A 208 -2.86 -26.85 -28.94
CA ARG A 208 -4.13 -27.56 -29.12
C ARG A 208 -3.92 -29.06 -29.41
N ASP A 209 -2.99 -29.38 -30.30
CA ASP A 209 -2.67 -30.76 -30.67
C ASP A 209 -2.02 -31.54 -29.50
N ALA A 210 -1.22 -30.87 -28.67
CA ALA A 210 -0.66 -31.45 -27.46
C ALA A 210 -1.75 -31.74 -26.41
N ILE A 211 -2.67 -30.79 -26.19
CA ILE A 211 -3.81 -30.94 -25.28
C ILE A 211 -4.71 -32.10 -25.70
N ALA A 212 -5.01 -32.20 -27.00
CA ALA A 212 -5.80 -33.30 -27.54
C ALA A 212 -5.10 -34.66 -27.37
N ALA A 213 -3.78 -34.70 -27.53
CA ALA A 213 -3.00 -35.92 -27.39
C ALA A 213 -2.72 -36.34 -25.93
N ALA A 214 -2.88 -35.43 -24.97
CA ALA A 214 -2.54 -35.64 -23.56
C ALA A 214 -3.76 -35.64 -22.62
N GLN A 215 -4.96 -35.97 -23.12
CA GLN A 215 -6.16 -36.11 -22.29
C GLN A 215 -5.92 -37.13 -21.15
N GLY A 216 -6.24 -36.73 -19.92
CA GLY A 216 -5.95 -37.45 -18.68
C GLY A 216 -4.47 -37.41 -18.25
N GLY A 217 -3.62 -36.67 -18.96
CA GLY A 217 -2.17 -36.65 -18.78
C GLY A 217 -1.60 -35.23 -18.72
N VAL A 218 -0.33 -35.11 -19.10
CA VAL A 218 0.46 -33.87 -19.00
C VAL A 218 0.91 -33.42 -20.39
N VAL A 219 0.61 -32.17 -20.73
CA VAL A 219 1.30 -31.41 -21.77
C VAL A 219 2.52 -30.76 -21.14
N TRP A 220 3.68 -30.97 -21.75
CA TRP A 220 4.95 -30.38 -21.33
C TRP A 220 5.31 -29.18 -22.19
N ILE A 221 5.62 -28.05 -21.55
CA ILE A 221 6.11 -26.82 -22.17
C ILE A 221 7.59 -26.69 -21.78
N PRO A 222 8.55 -27.03 -22.66
CA PRO A 222 9.97 -26.88 -22.37
C PRO A 222 10.37 -25.42 -22.07
N PRO A 223 11.61 -25.16 -21.60
CA PRO A 223 12.16 -23.81 -21.59
C PRO A 223 12.15 -23.20 -22.99
N GLY A 224 11.75 -21.93 -23.09
CA GLY A 224 11.61 -21.21 -24.35
C GLY A 224 10.48 -20.18 -24.30
N ASP A 225 10.37 -19.43 -25.39
CA ASP A 225 9.34 -18.43 -25.63
C ASP A 225 8.35 -18.97 -26.66
N TYR A 226 7.04 -18.91 -26.37
CA TYR A 226 6.01 -19.49 -27.21
C TYR A 226 4.91 -18.47 -27.48
N LYS A 227 4.82 -17.99 -28.72
CA LYS A 227 3.75 -17.07 -29.11
C LYS A 227 2.45 -17.85 -29.36
N LEU A 228 1.34 -17.40 -28.80
CA LEU A 228 0.00 -17.83 -29.20
C LEU A 228 -0.77 -16.64 -29.77
N THR A 229 -1.34 -16.77 -30.96
CA THR A 229 -2.12 -15.70 -31.60
C THR A 229 -3.63 -15.82 -31.40
N SER A 230 -4.09 -16.92 -30.82
CA SER A 230 -5.50 -17.13 -30.48
C SER A 230 -5.63 -17.92 -29.18
N SER A 231 -6.77 -17.76 -28.50
CA SER A 231 -7.07 -18.48 -27.27
C SER A 231 -7.18 -19.99 -27.48
N LEU A 232 -6.86 -20.71 -26.42
CA LEU A 232 -7.15 -22.11 -26.24
C LEU A 232 -8.58 -22.25 -25.70
N SER A 233 -9.30 -23.24 -26.20
CA SER A 233 -10.65 -23.61 -25.75
C SER A 233 -10.78 -25.13 -25.75
N GLY A 234 -11.82 -25.66 -25.09
CA GLY A 234 -11.95 -27.09 -24.87
C GLY A 234 -10.85 -27.67 -23.98
N VAL A 235 -10.22 -26.82 -23.15
CA VAL A 235 -9.19 -27.24 -22.20
C VAL A 235 -9.88 -27.92 -21.03
N GLN A 236 -9.67 -29.23 -20.94
CA GLN A 236 -10.29 -30.10 -19.95
C GLN A 236 -9.45 -31.35 -19.74
N ASN A 237 -9.53 -31.95 -18.56
CA ASN A 237 -8.90 -33.21 -18.19
C ASN A 237 -7.42 -33.27 -18.62
N VAL A 238 -6.63 -32.25 -18.29
CA VAL A 238 -5.25 -32.12 -18.77
C VAL A 238 -4.43 -31.26 -17.81
N THR A 239 -3.17 -31.62 -17.62
CA THR A 239 -2.18 -30.75 -16.99
C THR A 239 -1.38 -30.03 -18.06
N LEU A 240 -1.29 -28.70 -18.00
CA LEU A 240 -0.31 -27.90 -18.75
C LEU A 240 0.85 -27.56 -17.80
N GLN A 241 2.02 -28.14 -18.02
CA GLN A 241 3.17 -27.99 -17.13
C GLN A 241 4.39 -27.42 -17.86
N GLY A 242 4.97 -26.35 -17.31
CA GLY A 242 6.26 -25.83 -17.76
C GLY A 242 7.45 -26.25 -16.90
N ALA A 243 8.63 -25.75 -17.27
CA ALA A 243 9.89 -26.01 -16.57
C ALA A 243 10.17 -25.07 -15.38
N GLY A 244 9.22 -24.21 -15.03
CA GLY A 244 9.34 -23.08 -14.11
C GLY A 244 9.05 -21.77 -14.83
N SER A 245 8.38 -20.83 -14.16
CA SER A 245 7.89 -19.57 -14.75
C SER A 245 8.97 -18.58 -15.16
N TRP A 246 10.24 -18.81 -14.79
CA TRP A 246 11.40 -18.09 -15.31
C TRP A 246 11.95 -18.68 -16.61
N TYR A 247 11.51 -19.89 -17.01
CA TYR A 247 12.11 -20.67 -18.10
C TYR A 247 11.15 -20.91 -19.26
N SER A 248 9.91 -21.29 -18.97
CA SER A 248 8.87 -21.52 -19.96
C SER A 248 7.97 -20.28 -20.02
N VAL A 249 7.98 -19.56 -21.13
CA VAL A 249 7.28 -18.28 -21.28
C VAL A 249 6.34 -18.36 -22.48
N VAL A 250 5.06 -18.13 -22.22
CA VAL A 250 4.03 -18.08 -23.24
C VAL A 250 3.65 -16.62 -23.47
N HIS A 251 3.73 -16.16 -24.72
CA HIS A 251 3.39 -14.80 -25.13
C HIS A 251 2.01 -14.77 -25.77
N THR A 252 1.03 -14.25 -25.04
CA THR A 252 -0.35 -14.08 -25.52
C THR A 252 -1.14 -13.14 -24.62
N SER A 253 -2.01 -12.33 -25.21
CA SER A 253 -2.99 -11.51 -24.47
C SER A 253 -4.32 -12.22 -24.25
N ARG A 254 -4.48 -13.47 -24.74
CA ARG A 254 -5.68 -14.30 -24.59
C ARG A 254 -5.27 -15.77 -24.53
N PHE A 255 -5.06 -16.31 -23.33
CA PHE A 255 -4.54 -17.68 -23.21
C PHE A 255 -5.67 -18.73 -23.23
N ILE A 256 -6.57 -18.73 -22.25
CA ILE A 256 -7.76 -19.62 -22.24
C ILE A 256 -9.02 -18.76 -22.28
N ASP A 257 -9.94 -19.09 -23.20
CA ASP A 257 -11.25 -18.46 -23.29
C ASP A 257 -12.32 -19.51 -23.61
N GLN A 258 -13.12 -19.87 -22.61
CA GLN A 258 -14.16 -20.90 -22.71
C GLN A 258 -15.22 -20.74 -21.62
N SER A 259 -16.50 -20.91 -21.96
CA SER A 259 -17.61 -20.71 -21.01
C SER A 259 -17.89 -21.89 -20.07
N SER A 260 -17.36 -23.08 -20.38
CA SER A 260 -17.48 -24.28 -19.56
C SER A 260 -16.32 -25.24 -19.80
N SER A 261 -16.09 -26.14 -18.84
CA SER A 261 -15.14 -27.26 -18.95
C SER A 261 -15.60 -28.44 -18.10
N SER A 262 -15.22 -29.66 -18.48
CA SER A 262 -15.45 -30.84 -17.62
C SER A 262 -14.55 -30.85 -16.37
N GLY A 263 -13.59 -29.94 -16.26
CA GLY A 263 -12.69 -29.84 -15.10
C GLY A 263 -11.46 -30.71 -15.21
N GLY A 264 -10.75 -30.87 -14.09
CA GLY A 264 -9.46 -31.59 -14.05
C GLY A 264 -8.38 -30.91 -14.88
N VAL A 265 -8.41 -29.57 -14.94
CA VAL A 265 -7.40 -28.76 -15.62
C VAL A 265 -6.37 -28.31 -14.60
N HIS A 266 -5.10 -28.58 -14.86
CA HIS A 266 -4.01 -28.17 -13.96
C HIS A 266 -2.98 -27.35 -14.74
N ILE A 267 -2.92 -26.04 -14.51
CA ILE A 267 -1.99 -25.13 -15.18
C ILE A 267 -0.87 -24.81 -14.23
N LYS A 268 0.39 -25.16 -14.55
CA LYS A 268 1.49 -24.96 -13.60
C LYS A 268 2.87 -24.71 -14.17
N ASP A 269 3.66 -23.96 -13.42
CA ASP A 269 5.11 -23.82 -13.60
C ASP A 269 5.55 -23.20 -14.95
N PHE A 270 4.80 -22.23 -15.48
CA PHE A 270 5.24 -21.40 -16.62
C PHE A 270 4.76 -19.95 -16.47
N ALA A 271 5.26 -19.06 -17.31
CA ALA A 271 4.78 -17.68 -17.40
C ALA A 271 3.80 -17.50 -18.57
N VAL A 272 2.82 -16.62 -18.39
CA VAL A 272 2.05 -16.01 -19.48
C VAL A 272 2.29 -14.51 -19.44
N MET A 273 2.83 -13.98 -20.54
CA MET A 273 3.13 -12.56 -20.73
C MET A 273 2.28 -12.04 -21.87
N GLY A 274 1.44 -11.06 -21.57
CA GLY A 274 0.59 -10.41 -22.56
C GLY A 274 1.27 -9.19 -23.20
N GLU A 275 0.46 -8.49 -23.99
CA GLU A 275 0.84 -7.24 -24.65
C GLU A 275 -0.25 -6.19 -24.46
N VAL A 276 -1.02 -6.31 -23.37
CA VAL A 276 -2.15 -5.43 -23.05
C VAL A 276 -1.60 -4.12 -22.50
N THR A 277 -2.02 -3.01 -23.10
CA THR A 277 -1.54 -1.64 -22.80
C THR A 277 -2.68 -0.67 -22.51
N GLU A 278 -3.90 -1.19 -22.39
CA GLU A 278 -5.11 -0.44 -22.12
C GLU A 278 -6.09 -1.35 -21.37
N ARG A 279 -7.11 -0.77 -20.77
CA ARG A 279 -8.25 -1.52 -20.23
C ARG A 279 -9.42 -1.41 -21.19
N VAL A 280 -9.79 -2.52 -21.84
CA VAL A 280 -11.00 -2.58 -22.67
C VAL A 280 -11.94 -3.60 -22.05
N ASP A 281 -12.95 -3.13 -21.31
CA ASP A 281 -13.82 -3.99 -20.50
C ASP A 281 -14.54 -5.07 -21.33
N SER A 282 -14.92 -4.73 -22.59
CA SER A 282 -15.59 -5.65 -23.51
C SER A 282 -14.69 -6.74 -24.11
N ASN A 283 -13.37 -6.63 -23.98
CA ASN A 283 -12.43 -7.59 -24.55
C ASN A 283 -11.99 -8.62 -23.51
N PRO A 284 -11.93 -9.91 -23.85
CA PRO A 284 -11.43 -10.96 -22.96
C PRO A 284 -9.89 -11.06 -23.03
N ASP A 285 -9.20 -9.92 -22.87
CA ASP A 285 -7.72 -9.82 -22.92
C ASP A 285 -7.08 -10.38 -21.64
N ASN A 286 -7.43 -11.62 -21.29
CA ASN A 286 -7.17 -12.22 -19.98
C ASN A 286 -6.31 -13.48 -20.10
N PHE A 287 -5.66 -13.88 -19.00
CA PHE A 287 -4.97 -15.18 -18.97
C PHE A 287 -5.98 -16.33 -18.93
N VAL A 288 -6.98 -16.25 -18.05
CA VAL A 288 -8.14 -17.14 -18.09
C VAL A 288 -9.41 -16.29 -18.15
N ASN A 289 -10.25 -16.57 -19.14
CA ASN A 289 -11.59 -16.02 -19.28
C ASN A 289 -12.63 -17.16 -19.28
N GLY A 290 -13.53 -17.14 -18.30
CA GLY A 290 -14.60 -18.13 -18.16
C GLY A 290 -14.28 -19.28 -17.20
N ALA A 291 -14.37 -20.53 -17.65
CA ALA A 291 -14.38 -21.69 -16.77
C ALA A 291 -13.22 -22.67 -17.01
N LEU A 292 -12.53 -23.05 -15.94
CA LEU A 292 -11.59 -24.18 -15.92
C LEU A 292 -12.26 -25.50 -15.54
N GLY A 293 -13.54 -25.48 -15.13
CA GLY A 293 -14.27 -26.66 -14.70
C GLY A 293 -13.94 -27.06 -13.25
N PRO A 294 -14.68 -28.02 -12.70
CA PRO A 294 -14.52 -28.46 -11.32
C PRO A 294 -13.16 -29.13 -11.06
N ASN A 295 -12.67 -29.01 -9.82
CA ASN A 295 -11.45 -29.67 -9.32
C ASN A 295 -10.19 -29.36 -10.16
N SER A 296 -10.14 -28.15 -10.72
CA SER A 296 -9.00 -27.64 -11.48
C SER A 296 -8.02 -26.90 -10.55
N SER A 297 -6.82 -26.60 -11.05
CA SER A 297 -5.84 -25.79 -10.32
C SER A 297 -4.97 -24.92 -11.21
N VAL A 298 -4.52 -23.78 -10.68
CA VAL A 298 -3.51 -22.90 -11.29
C VAL A 298 -2.41 -22.65 -10.26
N SER A 299 -1.16 -22.97 -10.57
CA SER A 299 -0.09 -22.92 -9.57
C SER A 299 1.31 -22.60 -10.10
N GLY A 300 2.11 -21.86 -9.34
CA GLY A 300 3.52 -21.59 -9.74
C GLY A 300 3.65 -20.68 -10.96
N MET A 301 2.58 -19.94 -11.28
CA MET A 301 2.50 -19.14 -12.51
C MET A 301 3.15 -17.77 -12.32
N TRP A 302 3.60 -17.18 -13.43
CA TRP A 302 3.86 -15.75 -13.56
C TRP A 302 2.92 -15.21 -14.63
N ILE A 303 2.03 -14.28 -14.28
CA ILE A 303 1.03 -13.72 -15.17
C ILE A 303 1.26 -12.21 -15.21
N GLN A 304 1.45 -11.65 -16.40
CA GLN A 304 1.81 -10.23 -16.54
C GLN A 304 1.29 -9.62 -17.83
N HIS A 305 1.01 -8.31 -17.83
CA HIS A 305 0.56 -7.53 -19.00
C HIS A 305 -0.73 -8.07 -19.63
N MET A 306 -1.67 -8.44 -18.77
CA MET A 306 -3.03 -8.84 -19.13
C MET A 306 -4.01 -7.73 -18.75
N LYS A 307 -5.25 -7.79 -19.23
CA LYS A 307 -6.33 -6.99 -18.64
C LYS A 307 -6.68 -7.54 -17.27
N VAL A 308 -7.10 -8.80 -17.22
CA VAL A 308 -7.33 -9.55 -15.97
C VAL A 308 -6.48 -10.80 -15.97
N GLY A 309 -5.90 -11.17 -14.83
CA GLY A 309 -5.24 -12.46 -14.70
C GLY A 309 -6.26 -13.60 -14.90
N LEU A 310 -7.23 -13.71 -14.00
CA LEU A 310 -8.29 -14.71 -14.07
C LEU A 310 -9.67 -14.10 -13.90
N TRP A 311 -10.42 -13.99 -15.00
CA TRP A 311 -11.84 -13.59 -14.98
C TRP A 311 -12.71 -14.84 -15.03
N LEU A 312 -13.07 -15.34 -13.85
CA LEU A 312 -13.67 -16.66 -13.69
C LEU A 312 -15.20 -16.56 -13.65
N MET A 313 -15.85 -17.27 -14.56
CA MET A 313 -17.30 -17.38 -14.68
C MET A 313 -17.69 -18.84 -14.88
N GLY A 314 -18.93 -19.20 -14.61
CA GLY A 314 -19.42 -20.55 -14.84
C GLY A 314 -18.88 -21.56 -13.82
N ASN A 315 -18.68 -22.81 -14.25
CA ASN A 315 -18.38 -23.92 -13.33
C ASN A 315 -16.89 -23.98 -12.95
N ASN A 316 -16.52 -23.45 -11.78
CA ASN A 316 -15.15 -23.49 -11.25
C ASN A 316 -15.06 -24.16 -9.87
N ASP A 317 -15.97 -25.07 -9.57
CA ASP A 317 -16.10 -25.68 -8.24
C ASP A 317 -14.77 -26.27 -7.73
N ASN A 318 -14.40 -25.96 -6.49
CA ASN A 318 -13.19 -26.41 -5.83
C ASN A 318 -11.88 -26.04 -6.56
N LEU A 319 -11.90 -25.03 -7.44
CA LEU A 319 -10.68 -24.51 -8.06
C LEU A 319 -9.70 -24.04 -6.98
N VAL A 320 -8.42 -24.37 -7.16
CA VAL A 320 -7.32 -23.84 -6.34
C VAL A 320 -6.40 -22.99 -7.20
N VAL A 321 -6.25 -21.71 -6.86
CA VAL A 321 -5.27 -20.80 -7.47
C VAL A 321 -4.21 -20.46 -6.43
N GLU A 322 -2.99 -20.95 -6.59
CA GLU A 322 -1.97 -20.83 -5.55
C GLU A 322 -0.54 -20.56 -6.02
N ASN A 323 0.26 -19.96 -5.13
CA ASN A 323 1.70 -19.80 -5.32
C ASN A 323 2.08 -19.13 -6.66
N SER A 324 1.24 -18.21 -7.14
CA SER A 324 1.40 -17.53 -8.42
C SER A 324 1.70 -16.05 -8.23
N ARG A 325 2.31 -15.44 -9.23
CA ARG A 325 2.55 -13.99 -9.32
C ARG A 325 1.64 -13.41 -10.39
N ILE A 326 0.86 -12.38 -10.05
CA ILE A 326 -0.01 -11.65 -10.98
C ILE A 326 0.42 -10.18 -10.91
N LEU A 327 1.04 -9.69 -11.97
CA LEU A 327 1.71 -8.40 -12.01
C LEU A 327 1.17 -7.57 -13.18
N ASP A 328 1.15 -6.26 -13.04
CA ASP A 328 0.93 -5.31 -14.14
C ASP A 328 -0.28 -5.66 -15.01
N THR A 329 -1.44 -5.82 -14.36
CA THR A 329 -2.71 -6.06 -15.06
C THR A 329 -3.51 -4.78 -15.14
N THR A 330 -4.12 -4.46 -16.28
CA THR A 330 -4.82 -3.18 -16.48
C THR A 330 -6.20 -3.10 -15.80
N ALA A 331 -6.68 -4.21 -15.24
CA ALA A 331 -7.82 -4.33 -14.34
C ALA A 331 -7.48 -5.32 -13.21
N ASP A 332 -8.46 -6.10 -12.74
CA ASP A 332 -8.32 -7.03 -11.62
C ASP A 332 -7.19 -8.05 -11.80
N GLY A 333 -6.61 -8.49 -10.69
CA GLY A 333 -5.71 -9.66 -10.71
C GLY A 333 -6.49 -10.95 -10.93
N LEU A 334 -7.52 -11.17 -10.11
CA LEU A 334 -8.46 -12.29 -10.25
C LEU A 334 -9.85 -11.88 -9.76
N ASN A 335 -10.88 -12.25 -10.52
CA ASN A 335 -12.28 -12.06 -10.16
C ASN A 335 -13.05 -13.38 -10.24
N LEU A 336 -13.70 -13.77 -9.14
CA LEU A 336 -14.74 -14.80 -9.12
C LEU A 336 -16.07 -14.12 -9.44
N ASN A 337 -16.44 -14.08 -10.72
CA ASN A 337 -17.63 -13.40 -11.20
C ASN A 337 -18.83 -14.36 -11.25
N GLY A 338 -19.23 -14.80 -10.06
CA GLY A 338 -20.45 -15.57 -9.82
C GLY A 338 -20.32 -17.08 -10.04
N ASN A 339 -21.16 -17.82 -9.30
CA ASN A 339 -21.24 -19.29 -9.29
C ASN A 339 -19.91 -20.00 -8.91
N ALA A 340 -19.01 -19.33 -8.18
CA ALA A 340 -17.83 -20.00 -7.66
C ALA A 340 -18.14 -20.75 -6.35
N HIS A 341 -17.98 -22.07 -6.35
CA HIS A 341 -18.26 -22.91 -5.17
C HIS A 341 -16.99 -23.54 -4.61
N GLY A 342 -16.61 -23.21 -3.38
CA GLY A 342 -15.46 -23.85 -2.72
C GLY A 342 -14.10 -23.46 -3.30
N VAL A 343 -14.01 -22.35 -4.04
CA VAL A 343 -12.76 -21.89 -4.66
C VAL A 343 -11.80 -21.36 -3.60
N ARG A 344 -10.52 -21.70 -3.72
CA ARG A 344 -9.46 -21.22 -2.83
C ARG A 344 -8.38 -20.49 -3.61
N VAL A 345 -8.19 -19.20 -3.33
CA VAL A 345 -7.11 -18.39 -3.90
C VAL A 345 -6.11 -18.09 -2.79
N ARG A 346 -4.92 -18.68 -2.83
CA ARG A 346 -3.99 -18.62 -1.71
C ARG A 346 -2.51 -18.56 -2.02
N GLY A 347 -1.72 -17.92 -1.17
CA GLY A 347 -0.26 -17.89 -1.33
C GLY A 347 0.20 -17.15 -2.58
N ASN A 348 -0.64 -16.31 -3.17
CA ASN A 348 -0.31 -15.55 -4.37
C ASN A 348 0.31 -14.20 -4.02
N PHE A 349 1.14 -13.69 -4.92
CA PHE A 349 1.67 -12.33 -4.88
C PHE A 349 1.06 -11.52 -6.01
N LEU A 350 0.54 -10.33 -5.68
CA LEU A 350 -0.11 -9.42 -6.61
C LEU A 350 0.49 -8.02 -6.44
N ARG A 351 0.92 -7.40 -7.53
CA ARG A 351 1.41 -6.01 -7.56
C ARG A 351 0.91 -5.30 -8.81
N ASN A 352 0.56 -4.02 -8.66
CA ASN A 352 0.24 -3.11 -9.79
C ASN A 352 -0.98 -3.59 -10.60
N GLN A 353 -2.09 -3.88 -9.92
CA GLN A 353 -3.38 -4.18 -10.57
C GLN A 353 -4.14 -2.88 -10.84
N GLY A 354 -4.75 -2.75 -12.02
CA GLY A 354 -5.51 -1.57 -12.44
C GLY A 354 -6.94 -1.47 -11.88
N ASP A 355 -7.32 -2.39 -10.99
CA ASP A 355 -8.59 -2.41 -10.24
C ASP A 355 -8.41 -3.34 -9.01
N ASP A 356 -9.51 -3.89 -8.48
CA ASP A 356 -9.53 -4.86 -7.40
C ASP A 356 -8.50 -5.98 -7.60
N SER A 357 -7.50 -6.10 -6.71
CA SER A 357 -6.47 -7.12 -6.91
C SER A 357 -7.05 -8.53 -6.84
N LEU A 358 -7.91 -8.77 -5.85
CA LEU A 358 -8.74 -9.98 -5.75
C LEU A 358 -10.20 -9.60 -5.50
N ALA A 359 -11.10 -10.06 -6.36
CA ALA A 359 -12.53 -9.80 -6.23
C ALA A 359 -13.37 -11.08 -6.24
N MET A 360 -14.45 -11.07 -5.45
CA MET A 360 -15.61 -11.93 -5.68
C MET A 360 -16.79 -11.03 -6.01
N TRP A 361 -17.40 -11.25 -7.15
CA TRP A 361 -18.59 -10.54 -7.59
C TRP A 361 -19.70 -11.54 -7.88
N SER A 362 -20.64 -11.67 -6.95
CA SER A 362 -21.71 -12.66 -7.00
C SER A 362 -22.86 -12.27 -7.94
N LEU A 363 -22.50 -12.00 -9.20
CA LEU A 363 -23.40 -11.73 -10.32
C LEU A 363 -23.90 -13.04 -10.92
N ASN A 364 -25.17 -13.10 -11.34
CA ASN A 364 -25.84 -14.28 -11.90
C ASN A 364 -26.03 -15.46 -10.94
N GLY A 365 -25.18 -15.62 -9.94
CA GLY A 365 -25.33 -16.58 -8.85
C GLY A 365 -24.30 -16.34 -7.75
N ALA A 366 -24.64 -16.74 -6.52
CA ALA A 366 -23.79 -16.51 -5.37
C ALA A 366 -22.49 -17.32 -5.46
N ASP A 367 -21.37 -16.63 -5.28
CA ASP A 367 -20.14 -17.29 -4.86
C ASP A 367 -20.37 -17.82 -3.45
N SER A 368 -19.90 -19.03 -3.17
CA SER A 368 -20.14 -19.65 -1.87
C SER A 368 -19.05 -20.58 -1.39
N ASN A 369 -18.81 -20.57 -0.08
CA ASN A 369 -17.77 -21.37 0.56
C ASN A 369 -16.36 -21.15 -0.02
N SER A 370 -16.15 -20.01 -0.68
CA SER A 370 -14.90 -19.65 -1.34
C SER A 370 -14.04 -18.77 -0.44
N SER A 371 -12.73 -18.80 -0.63
CA SER A 371 -11.79 -18.08 0.23
C SER A 371 -10.59 -17.49 -0.46
N PHE A 372 -10.16 -16.32 0.05
CA PHE A 372 -8.89 -15.67 -0.26
C PHE A 372 -7.99 -15.73 0.97
N GLU A 373 -6.90 -16.50 0.89
CA GLU A 373 -6.10 -16.89 2.04
C GLU A 373 -4.60 -16.64 1.82
N ASN A 374 -3.91 -15.99 2.75
CA ASN A 374 -2.45 -15.88 2.70
C ASN A 374 -1.92 -15.28 1.39
N ASN A 375 -2.61 -14.29 0.80
CA ASN A 375 -2.11 -13.56 -0.37
C ASN A 375 -1.39 -12.29 0.06
N THR A 376 -0.39 -11.87 -0.69
CA THR A 376 0.26 -10.56 -0.54
C THR A 376 -0.10 -9.69 -1.73
N ILE A 377 -0.67 -8.53 -1.46
CA ILE A 377 -1.13 -7.53 -2.45
C ILE A 377 -0.42 -6.21 -2.16
N SER A 378 0.11 -5.57 -3.19
CA SER A 378 0.71 -4.25 -3.13
C SER A 378 0.26 -3.40 -4.31
N GLN A 379 -0.11 -2.13 -4.04
CA GLN A 379 -0.36 -1.14 -5.09
C GLN A 379 -1.44 -1.54 -6.14
N PRO A 380 -2.70 -1.82 -5.74
CA PRO A 380 -3.80 -1.63 -6.69
C PRO A 380 -3.90 -0.14 -7.04
N ASN A 381 -3.88 0.19 -8.33
CA ASN A 381 -3.83 1.57 -8.82
C ASN A 381 -5.11 2.36 -8.50
N LEU A 382 -6.24 1.66 -8.44
CA LEU A 382 -7.54 2.14 -7.99
C LEU A 382 -8.33 0.99 -7.37
N ALA A 383 -9.46 1.31 -6.74
CA ALA A 383 -10.32 0.34 -6.06
C ALA A 383 -9.60 -0.36 -4.89
N ASN A 384 -9.81 -1.66 -4.70
CA ASN A 384 -9.49 -2.35 -3.45
C ASN A 384 -8.30 -3.31 -3.58
N GLY A 385 -7.66 -3.63 -2.45
CA GLY A 385 -6.82 -4.83 -2.42
C GLY A 385 -7.67 -6.09 -2.57
N ILE A 386 -8.66 -6.24 -1.69
CA ILE A 386 -9.62 -7.34 -1.75
C ILE A 386 -11.05 -6.79 -1.70
N ALA A 387 -11.91 -7.23 -2.63
CA ALA A 387 -13.31 -6.88 -2.63
C ALA A 387 -14.24 -8.10 -2.67
N ILE A 388 -15.20 -8.14 -1.73
CA ILE A 388 -16.26 -9.14 -1.70
C ILE A 388 -17.58 -8.43 -1.94
N TYR A 389 -18.11 -8.54 -3.16
CA TYR A 389 -19.41 -8.03 -3.56
C TYR A 389 -20.43 -9.17 -3.54
N GLY A 390 -21.17 -9.26 -2.43
CA GLY A 390 -22.15 -10.32 -2.23
C GLY A 390 -21.55 -11.69 -1.89
N GLY A 391 -22.34 -12.74 -2.09
CA GLY A 391 -21.91 -14.13 -1.85
C GLY A 391 -22.28 -14.68 -0.47
N THR A 392 -22.03 -15.97 -0.25
CA THR A 392 -22.46 -16.71 0.95
C THR A 392 -21.32 -17.49 1.59
N ASP A 393 -21.12 -17.37 2.89
CA ASP A 393 -20.10 -18.14 3.62
C ASP A 393 -18.68 -17.95 3.05
N ILE A 394 -18.28 -16.69 2.88
CA ILE A 394 -17.00 -16.28 2.28
C ILE A 394 -15.94 -16.05 3.36
N ALA A 395 -14.68 -16.38 3.05
CA ALA A 395 -13.55 -16.16 3.93
C ALA A 395 -12.43 -15.32 3.29
N VAL A 396 -11.95 -14.31 4.01
CA VAL A 396 -10.77 -13.50 3.67
C VAL A 396 -9.79 -13.60 4.83
N LYS A 397 -8.73 -14.40 4.69
CA LYS A 397 -7.88 -14.80 5.82
C LYS A 397 -6.40 -14.55 5.61
N ASN A 398 -5.73 -14.01 6.63
CA ASN A 398 -4.27 -13.92 6.69
C ASN A 398 -3.63 -13.23 5.48
N ASN A 399 -4.31 -12.31 4.81
CA ASN A 399 -3.76 -11.58 3.67
C ASN A 399 -2.95 -10.37 4.15
N LEU A 400 -1.91 -10.01 3.40
CA LEU A 400 -1.20 -8.75 3.54
C LEU A 400 -1.60 -7.86 2.37
N VAL A 401 -2.21 -6.71 2.65
CA VAL A 401 -2.59 -5.73 1.63
C VAL A 401 -1.92 -4.41 1.96
N SER A 402 -1.13 -3.89 1.03
CA SER A 402 -0.39 -2.66 1.22
C SER A 402 -0.67 -1.66 0.12
N ASP A 403 -0.64 -0.39 0.50
CA ASP A 403 -0.53 0.73 -0.43
C ASP A 403 -1.69 0.86 -1.44
N THR A 404 -2.94 0.86 -0.97
CA THR A 404 -4.11 1.05 -1.86
C THR A 404 -4.36 2.51 -2.22
N ASN A 405 -5.05 2.76 -3.33
CA ASN A 405 -5.28 4.11 -3.85
C ASN A 405 -6.77 4.50 -3.81
N ALA A 406 -7.11 5.62 -4.45
CA ALA A 406 -8.47 6.14 -4.51
C ALA A 406 -9.47 5.11 -5.08
N LEU A 407 -10.76 5.34 -4.79
CA LEU A 407 -11.89 4.48 -5.18
C LEU A 407 -12.01 3.14 -4.43
N GLY A 408 -11.11 2.82 -3.49
CA GLY A 408 -11.36 1.71 -2.58
C GLY A 408 -10.56 1.69 -1.28
N SER A 409 -10.50 0.49 -0.71
CA SER A 409 -10.02 0.14 0.62
C SER A 409 -8.94 -0.95 0.54
N GLY A 410 -8.28 -1.26 1.65
CA GLY A 410 -7.51 -2.51 1.75
C GLY A 410 -8.42 -3.72 1.55
N ILE A 411 -9.50 -3.79 2.33
CA ILE A 411 -10.55 -4.82 2.21
C ILE A 411 -11.92 -4.15 2.15
N ALA A 412 -12.76 -4.58 1.20
CA ALA A 412 -14.16 -4.18 1.08
C ALA A 412 -15.09 -5.38 1.21
N ILE A 413 -16.02 -5.32 2.15
CA ILE A 413 -17.13 -6.27 2.29
C ILE A 413 -18.41 -5.53 1.93
N SER A 414 -18.94 -5.75 0.72
CA SER A 414 -19.92 -4.84 0.13
C SER A 414 -21.14 -5.55 -0.47
N ASN A 415 -22.27 -4.85 -0.40
CA ASN A 415 -23.49 -5.14 -1.14
C ASN A 415 -23.67 -4.20 -2.35
N GLN A 416 -22.59 -3.60 -2.86
CA GLN A 416 -22.60 -2.88 -4.12
C GLN A 416 -22.76 -3.88 -5.27
N LYS A 417 -23.86 -3.76 -6.02
CA LYS A 417 -24.24 -4.77 -7.01
C LYS A 417 -23.54 -4.59 -8.35
N PHE A 418 -23.34 -3.33 -8.75
CA PHE A 418 -22.99 -2.86 -10.10
C PHE A 418 -24.01 -3.23 -11.18
N LEU A 419 -24.36 -4.52 -11.32
CA LEU A 419 -25.35 -5.06 -12.26
C LEU A 419 -26.29 -6.06 -11.56
N ASP A 420 -27.41 -6.37 -12.24
CA ASP A 420 -28.36 -7.41 -11.85
C ASP A 420 -28.32 -8.59 -12.84
N PRO A 421 -28.68 -9.82 -12.42
CA PRO A 421 -29.08 -10.20 -11.07
C PRO A 421 -27.88 -10.39 -10.13
N PHE A 422 -27.95 -9.81 -8.92
CA PHE A 422 -26.91 -9.86 -7.90
C PHE A 422 -27.37 -10.64 -6.67
N SER A 423 -26.46 -11.39 -6.06
CA SER A 423 -26.71 -12.12 -4.80
C SER A 423 -26.02 -11.42 -3.63
N PRO A 424 -26.75 -10.65 -2.78
CA PRO A 424 -26.18 -9.95 -1.63
C PRO A 424 -25.50 -10.89 -0.62
N LEU A 425 -24.70 -10.30 0.26
CA LEU A 425 -24.01 -10.98 1.34
C LEU A 425 -25.01 -11.77 2.20
N ALA A 426 -24.77 -13.07 2.33
CA ALA A 426 -25.53 -14.00 3.15
C ALA A 426 -24.61 -14.94 3.95
N GLY A 427 -25.20 -15.70 4.89
CA GLY A 427 -24.44 -16.62 5.75
C GLY A 427 -23.45 -15.87 6.66
N THR A 428 -22.23 -16.38 6.74
CA THR A 428 -21.14 -15.78 7.53
C THR A 428 -19.97 -15.33 6.65
N ILE A 429 -19.66 -14.04 6.69
CA ILE A 429 -18.45 -13.49 6.08
C ILE A 429 -17.36 -13.41 7.15
N THR A 430 -16.28 -14.17 6.95
CA THR A 430 -15.16 -14.27 7.90
C THR A 430 -13.96 -13.50 7.37
N VAL A 431 -13.56 -12.44 8.08
CA VAL A 431 -12.39 -11.61 7.75
C VAL A 431 -11.39 -11.72 8.91
N ASP A 432 -10.43 -12.65 8.81
CA ASP A 432 -9.61 -13.06 9.95
C ASP A 432 -8.10 -12.93 9.68
N GLY A 433 -7.34 -12.36 10.61
CA GLY A 433 -5.87 -12.39 10.57
C GLY A 433 -5.22 -11.50 9.50
N ASN A 434 -5.98 -10.63 8.84
CA ASN A 434 -5.46 -9.79 7.76
C ASN A 434 -4.60 -8.63 8.29
N THR A 435 -3.58 -8.24 7.53
CA THR A 435 -2.75 -7.07 7.80
C THR A 435 -2.90 -6.05 6.66
N LEU A 436 -3.29 -4.83 7.01
CA LEU A 436 -3.51 -3.72 6.08
C LEU A 436 -2.53 -2.61 6.40
N VAL A 437 -1.68 -2.25 5.44
CA VAL A 437 -0.62 -1.26 5.62
C VAL A 437 -0.82 -0.12 4.64
N ARG A 438 -0.91 1.13 5.13
CA ARG A 438 -1.10 2.31 4.26
C ARG A 438 -2.28 2.17 3.30
N ALA A 439 -3.36 1.55 3.77
CA ALA A 439 -4.57 1.26 3.01
C ALA A 439 -5.72 2.21 3.36
N GLY A 440 -6.59 2.45 2.39
CA GLY A 440 -7.62 3.51 2.39
C GLY A 440 -7.12 4.78 1.70
N ALA A 441 -8.04 5.58 1.18
CA ALA A 441 -7.73 6.77 0.39
C ALA A 441 -8.93 7.74 0.32
N MET A 442 -8.69 8.97 -0.11
CA MET A 442 -9.77 9.90 -0.44
C MET A 442 -10.58 9.35 -1.62
N ASN A 443 -11.91 9.29 -1.49
CA ASN A 443 -12.77 9.06 -2.65
C ASN A 443 -13.08 10.41 -3.31
N PRO A 444 -12.57 10.68 -4.54
CA PRO A 444 -12.83 11.95 -5.22
C PRO A 444 -14.32 12.14 -5.58
N ASN A 445 -15.12 11.07 -5.63
CA ASN A 445 -16.55 11.17 -5.95
C ASN A 445 -17.40 11.46 -4.72
N TRP A 446 -17.05 10.90 -3.56
CA TRP A 446 -17.85 11.05 -2.34
C TRP A 446 -17.47 12.30 -1.54
N ASN A 447 -16.33 12.91 -1.86
CA ASN A 447 -15.76 14.05 -1.14
C ASN A 447 -15.46 13.74 0.34
N HIS A 448 -15.25 12.45 0.62
CA HIS A 448 -14.81 11.92 1.91
C HIS A 448 -13.98 10.63 1.69
N PRO A 449 -13.16 10.23 2.68
CA PRO A 449 -12.25 9.09 2.50
C PRO A 449 -12.93 7.75 2.72
N MET A 450 -12.37 6.73 2.07
CA MET A 450 -12.60 5.32 2.40
C MET A 450 -11.51 4.82 3.35
N GLY A 451 -11.91 4.00 4.31
CA GLY A 451 -11.02 3.42 5.32
C GLY A 451 -10.22 2.22 4.82
N ALA A 452 -9.31 1.73 5.67
CA ALA A 452 -8.51 0.54 5.37
C ALA A 452 -9.39 -0.72 5.21
N LEU A 453 -10.40 -0.90 6.05
CA LEU A 453 -11.38 -1.97 5.93
C LEU A 453 -12.80 -1.39 6.00
N ARG A 454 -13.59 -1.56 4.93
CA ARG A 454 -14.99 -1.11 4.89
C ARG A 454 -15.99 -2.25 4.87
N VAL A 455 -17.11 -2.07 5.56
CA VAL A 455 -18.35 -2.83 5.35
C VAL A 455 -19.40 -1.89 4.79
N ASP A 456 -19.91 -2.20 3.59
CA ASP A 456 -20.64 -1.27 2.76
C ASP A 456 -22.02 -1.82 2.35
N SER A 457 -23.08 -1.26 2.94
CA SER A 457 -24.48 -1.56 2.60
C SER A 457 -24.94 -0.74 1.39
N TYR A 458 -24.22 -0.83 0.27
CA TYR A 458 -24.40 0.10 -0.86
C TYR A 458 -25.80 0.02 -1.51
N ASP A 459 -26.17 -1.14 -2.07
CA ASP A 459 -27.48 -1.34 -2.74
C ASP A 459 -28.48 -2.15 -1.89
N SER A 460 -28.04 -2.71 -0.77
CA SER A 460 -28.93 -3.41 0.17
C SER A 460 -28.32 -3.53 1.57
N ALA A 461 -29.19 -3.76 2.56
CA ALA A 461 -28.79 -3.98 3.94
C ALA A 461 -27.83 -5.17 4.10
N ILE A 462 -26.86 -5.05 5.00
CA ILE A 462 -26.06 -6.21 5.42
C ILE A 462 -26.94 -7.10 6.29
N ASN A 463 -27.23 -8.31 5.83
CA ASN A 463 -28.00 -9.31 6.59
C ASN A 463 -27.13 -10.51 6.99
N ALA A 464 -26.02 -10.76 6.30
CA ALA A 464 -25.00 -11.71 6.72
C ALA A 464 -24.42 -11.38 8.10
N THR A 465 -23.87 -12.40 8.76
CA THR A 465 -22.97 -12.18 9.89
C THR A 465 -21.60 -11.80 9.35
N VAL A 466 -21.02 -10.69 9.79
CA VAL A 466 -19.68 -10.26 9.37
C VAL A 466 -18.77 -10.26 10.59
N ASN A 467 -17.83 -11.20 10.62
CA ASN A 467 -16.86 -11.35 11.71
C ASN A 467 -15.48 -10.88 11.23
N ILE A 468 -15.01 -9.78 11.79
CA ILE A 468 -13.69 -9.21 11.53
C ILE A 468 -12.82 -9.49 12.75
N THR A 469 -11.85 -10.38 12.62
CA THR A 469 -11.03 -10.86 13.75
C THR A 469 -9.55 -10.74 13.47
N ASN A 470 -8.75 -10.58 14.53
CA ASN A 470 -7.27 -10.64 14.47
C ASN A 470 -6.64 -9.72 13.41
N THR A 471 -7.26 -8.56 13.14
CA THR A 471 -6.86 -7.67 12.05
C THR A 471 -5.83 -6.65 12.51
N THR A 472 -4.75 -6.50 11.76
CA THR A 472 -3.73 -5.46 11.99
C THR A 472 -3.90 -4.36 10.94
N ILE A 473 -4.04 -3.11 11.37
CA ILE A 473 -4.10 -1.93 10.50
C ILE A 473 -2.99 -0.98 10.92
N THR A 474 -2.08 -0.65 10.00
CA THR A 474 -0.90 0.19 10.27
C THR A 474 -0.80 1.31 9.24
N ASP A 475 -0.56 2.53 9.70
CA ASP A 475 -0.30 3.72 8.87
C ASP A 475 -1.42 4.03 7.85
N SER A 476 -2.68 3.73 8.17
CA SER A 476 -3.80 4.10 7.29
C SER A 476 -3.85 5.63 7.16
N PRO A 477 -3.85 6.20 5.94
CA PRO A 477 -3.81 7.65 5.74
C PRO A 477 -5.10 8.35 6.21
N TYR A 478 -6.20 7.60 6.33
CA TYR A 478 -7.50 8.08 6.82
C TYR A 478 -7.99 7.20 7.98
N SER A 479 -9.11 6.53 7.83
CA SER A 479 -9.76 5.75 8.89
C SER A 479 -9.38 4.27 8.84
N ALA A 480 -9.40 3.60 9.99
CA ALA A 480 -9.09 2.17 10.05
C ALA A 480 -10.29 1.32 9.61
N PHE A 481 -11.41 1.40 10.33
CA PHE A 481 -12.66 0.71 10.02
C PHE A 481 -13.72 1.70 9.54
N GLU A 482 -14.42 1.36 8.45
CA GLU A 482 -15.49 2.16 7.87
C GLU A 482 -16.79 1.35 7.78
N PHE A 483 -17.91 1.96 8.19
CA PHE A 483 -19.25 1.39 8.03
C PHE A 483 -20.12 2.40 7.29
N VAL A 484 -20.44 2.10 6.03
CA VAL A 484 -21.01 3.09 5.11
C VAL A 484 -22.14 2.48 4.30
N SER A 485 -23.07 3.32 3.83
CA SER A 485 -24.01 2.97 2.77
C SER A 485 -23.61 3.82 1.56
N GLY A 486 -22.62 3.36 0.81
CA GLY A 486 -21.87 4.18 -0.15
C GLY A 486 -22.73 4.80 -1.25
N GLY A 487 -23.86 4.16 -1.59
CA GLY A 487 -24.84 4.68 -2.54
C GLY A 487 -25.72 5.82 -2.01
N GLY A 488 -25.57 6.23 -0.75
CA GLY A 488 -26.37 7.28 -0.11
C GLY A 488 -27.81 6.89 0.17
N GLN A 489 -28.16 5.62 0.06
CA GLN A 489 -29.52 5.11 0.26
C GLN A 489 -29.87 4.86 1.74
N GLY A 490 -28.85 4.85 2.61
CA GLY A 490 -29.03 4.69 4.04
C GLY A 490 -29.43 3.28 4.45
N TYR A 491 -29.01 2.25 3.72
CA TYR A 491 -29.27 0.87 4.14
C TYR A 491 -28.45 0.51 5.40
N PRO A 492 -28.98 -0.31 6.30
CA PRO A 492 -28.30 -0.62 7.55
C PRO A 492 -27.11 -1.57 7.37
N VAL A 493 -26.03 -1.25 8.10
CA VAL A 493 -24.93 -2.17 8.42
C VAL A 493 -25.21 -2.77 9.80
N ARG A 494 -25.41 -4.09 9.87
CA ARG A 494 -25.74 -4.82 11.10
C ARG A 494 -25.07 -6.18 11.11
N ASN A 495 -25.11 -6.85 12.26
CA ASN A 495 -24.50 -8.18 12.49
C ASN A 495 -22.98 -8.17 12.28
N VAL A 496 -22.33 -7.04 12.57
CA VAL A 496 -20.87 -6.89 12.47
C VAL A 496 -20.23 -7.01 13.86
N THR A 497 -19.21 -7.85 13.96
CA THR A 497 -18.33 -7.92 15.13
C THR A 497 -16.89 -7.70 14.70
N VAL A 498 -16.21 -6.77 15.38
CA VAL A 498 -14.74 -6.59 15.32
C VAL A 498 -14.15 -7.10 16.63
N ASP A 499 -13.30 -8.13 16.57
CA ASP A 499 -12.72 -8.75 17.77
C ASP A 499 -11.21 -9.02 17.60
N GLY A 500 -10.40 -8.38 18.44
CA GLY A 500 -8.96 -8.56 18.42
C GLY A 500 -8.31 -7.81 17.26
N ALA A 501 -8.28 -6.48 17.31
CA ALA A 501 -7.62 -5.68 16.27
C ALA A 501 -6.48 -4.84 16.86
N THR A 502 -5.41 -4.71 16.09
CA THR A 502 -4.31 -3.80 16.41
C THR A 502 -4.26 -2.68 15.38
N VAL A 503 -4.49 -1.46 15.84
CA VAL A 503 -4.52 -0.26 14.99
C VAL A 503 -3.37 0.67 15.39
N ARG A 504 -2.53 1.06 14.43
CA ARG A 504 -1.38 1.94 14.66
C ARG A 504 -1.36 3.06 13.63
N ASN A 505 -1.09 4.28 14.10
CA ASN A 505 -0.83 5.46 13.26
C ASN A 505 -1.96 5.74 12.25
N THR A 506 -3.21 5.64 12.68
CA THR A 506 -4.36 5.95 11.82
C THR A 506 -4.51 7.46 11.66
N GLY A 507 -4.55 7.95 10.42
CA GLY A 507 -4.54 9.36 10.09
C GLY A 507 -5.73 10.14 10.66
N THR A 508 -6.94 9.59 10.60
CA THR A 508 -8.16 10.24 11.11
C THR A 508 -8.71 9.52 12.35
N VAL A 509 -9.54 8.51 12.13
CA VAL A 509 -10.33 7.85 13.17
C VAL A 509 -10.22 6.34 13.13
N VAL A 510 -10.31 5.67 14.28
CA VAL A 510 -10.34 4.20 14.31
C VAL A 510 -11.62 3.68 13.69
N VAL A 511 -12.75 4.31 13.98
CA VAL A 511 -14.05 3.94 13.41
C VAL A 511 -14.70 5.15 12.74
N GLN A 512 -14.99 5.01 11.44
CA GLN A 512 -15.78 5.94 10.64
C GLN A 512 -17.15 5.28 10.37
N ALA A 513 -18.16 5.67 11.14
CA ALA A 513 -19.52 5.15 11.05
C ALA A 513 -20.45 6.17 10.38
N GLU A 514 -20.98 5.78 9.23
CA GLU A 514 -21.71 6.62 8.28
C GLU A 514 -23.02 5.98 7.81
N ALA A 515 -23.19 4.67 8.00
CA ALA A 515 -24.47 3.99 7.83
C ALA A 515 -25.30 4.04 9.12
N GLN A 516 -26.61 3.83 9.03
CA GLN A 516 -27.40 3.39 10.19
C GLN A 516 -27.09 1.92 10.54
N GLY A 517 -27.42 1.49 11.75
CA GLY A 517 -27.31 0.09 12.18
C GLY A 517 -26.48 -0.11 13.45
N ALA A 518 -25.64 -1.14 13.50
CA ALA A 518 -24.85 -1.46 14.68
C ALA A 518 -23.63 -2.35 14.39
N ALA A 519 -22.58 -2.15 15.19
CA ALA A 519 -21.42 -3.03 15.27
C ALA A 519 -20.96 -3.20 16.72
N THR A 520 -20.37 -4.36 17.02
CA THR A 520 -19.73 -4.63 18.31
C THR A 520 -18.22 -4.66 18.16
N PHE A 521 -17.52 -3.99 19.07
CA PHE A 521 -16.05 -3.95 19.11
C PHE A 521 -15.54 -4.57 20.40
N ARG A 522 -14.57 -5.48 20.31
CA ARG A 522 -13.90 -6.12 21.45
C ARG A 522 -12.41 -6.23 21.19
N ASN A 523 -11.61 -6.12 22.24
CA ASN A 523 -10.16 -6.33 22.17
C ASN A 523 -9.46 -5.52 21.07
N VAL A 524 -9.96 -4.31 20.76
CA VAL A 524 -9.33 -3.42 19.77
C VAL A 524 -8.39 -2.46 20.48
N SER A 525 -7.10 -2.59 20.21
CA SER A 525 -6.06 -1.70 20.71
C SER A 525 -5.64 -0.73 19.62
N ALA A 526 -5.75 0.57 19.88
CA ALA A 526 -5.31 1.62 18.98
C ALA A 526 -4.19 2.46 19.60
N THR A 527 -3.22 2.89 18.80
CA THR A 527 -2.14 3.78 19.21
C THR A 527 -1.88 4.82 18.13
N ALA A 528 -1.48 6.04 18.56
CA ALA A 528 -1.24 7.17 17.66
C ALA A 528 -2.39 7.45 16.68
N VAL A 529 -3.61 7.57 17.22
CA VAL A 529 -4.79 7.96 16.45
C VAL A 529 -4.75 9.47 16.19
N GLY A 530 -4.80 9.88 14.92
CA GLY A 530 -4.54 11.26 14.51
C GLY A 530 -5.58 12.28 14.95
N VAL A 531 -6.87 11.89 15.02
CA VAL A 531 -7.95 12.83 15.35
C VAL A 531 -8.79 12.35 16.55
N ALA A 532 -9.54 11.27 16.37
CA ALA A 532 -10.48 10.77 17.37
C ALA A 532 -10.63 9.26 17.25
N GLY A 533 -11.11 8.59 18.29
CA GLY A 533 -11.45 7.17 18.18
C GLY A 533 -12.58 6.91 17.19
N VAL A 534 -13.63 7.73 17.25
CA VAL A 534 -14.88 7.50 16.52
C VAL A 534 -15.35 8.76 15.80
N TYR A 535 -15.69 8.64 14.52
CA TYR A 535 -16.63 9.50 13.80
C TYR A 535 -17.93 8.69 13.63
N ASN A 536 -19.06 9.20 14.13
CA ASN A 536 -20.35 8.50 14.04
C ASN A 536 -21.43 9.49 13.63
N CYS A 537 -21.58 9.63 12.32
CA CYS A 537 -22.43 10.63 11.69
C CYS A 537 -23.19 9.99 10.52
N PRO A 538 -24.24 9.19 10.80
CA PRO A 538 -24.94 8.46 9.76
C PRO A 538 -25.60 9.37 8.73
N TYR A 539 -25.55 8.97 7.45
CA TYR A 539 -26.25 9.63 6.35
C TYR A 539 -27.05 8.63 5.52
N PRO A 540 -28.12 9.09 4.82
CA PRO A 540 -28.74 10.41 4.92
C PRO A 540 -29.37 10.64 6.31
N ALA A 541 -29.62 11.89 6.68
CA ALA A 541 -30.03 12.29 8.04
C ALA A 541 -31.31 11.59 8.57
N SER A 542 -32.15 11.06 7.68
CA SER A 542 -33.38 10.33 8.02
C SER A 542 -33.21 8.80 8.10
N SER A 543 -32.01 8.27 7.89
CA SER A 543 -31.78 6.83 7.82
C SER A 543 -31.88 6.16 9.19
N GLY A 544 -31.33 6.76 10.24
CA GLY A 544 -31.31 6.21 11.59
C GLY A 544 -29.98 6.47 12.29
N THR A 545 -29.72 5.76 13.38
CA THR A 545 -28.49 5.88 14.16
C THR A 545 -27.59 4.67 13.96
N PHE A 546 -26.27 4.83 14.20
CA PHE A 546 -25.34 3.72 14.31
C PHE A 546 -24.97 3.45 15.77
N THR A 547 -25.26 2.25 16.27
CA THR A 547 -24.94 1.85 17.63
C THR A 547 -23.60 1.13 17.68
N LEU A 548 -22.62 1.76 18.33
CA LEU A 548 -21.33 1.13 18.64
C LEU A 548 -21.42 0.49 20.03
N THR A 549 -21.31 -0.83 20.08
CA THR A 549 -21.28 -1.57 21.35
C THR A 549 -19.83 -1.88 21.73
N ASP A 550 -19.37 -1.33 22.85
CA ASP A 550 -18.13 -1.75 23.49
C ASP A 550 -18.36 -3.07 24.23
N GLY A 551 -17.82 -4.16 23.69
CA GLY A 551 -17.90 -5.48 24.30
C GLY A 551 -16.73 -5.84 25.21
N GLY A 552 -15.85 -4.88 25.55
CA GLY A 552 -14.72 -5.03 26.46
C GLY A 552 -13.35 -5.22 25.79
N GLY A 553 -12.28 -4.83 26.49
CA GLY A 553 -10.89 -4.99 26.03
C GLY A 553 -10.39 -3.92 25.04
N ASN A 554 -11.23 -2.93 24.72
CA ASN A 554 -10.85 -1.82 23.83
C ASN A 554 -9.96 -0.80 24.54
N SER A 555 -8.95 -0.25 23.85
CA SER A 555 -8.05 0.76 24.43
C SER A 555 -7.44 1.69 23.38
N GLY A 556 -7.22 2.97 23.76
CA GLY A 556 -6.54 3.97 22.92
C GLY A 556 -7.41 4.70 21.89
N TRP A 557 -8.74 4.51 21.90
CA TRP A 557 -9.66 5.12 20.94
C TRP A 557 -11.05 5.44 21.54
N SER A 558 -11.11 5.86 22.81
CA SER A 558 -12.39 6.17 23.49
C SER A 558 -12.95 7.57 23.18
N SER A 559 -12.27 8.38 22.37
CA SER A 559 -12.72 9.71 22.00
C SER A 559 -13.67 9.69 20.79
N THR A 560 -14.60 10.64 20.75
CA THR A 560 -15.56 10.79 19.65
C THR A 560 -15.42 12.18 19.05
N TRP A 561 -15.44 12.26 17.72
CA TRP A 561 -15.54 13.50 16.97
C TRP A 561 -16.89 14.16 17.24
N SER A 562 -16.87 15.40 17.73
CA SER A 562 -18.06 16.06 18.27
C SER A 562 -18.92 16.79 17.23
N ASP A 563 -18.40 17.02 16.02
CA ASP A 563 -19.03 17.87 15.02
C ASP A 563 -19.28 17.14 13.70
N CYS A 564 -20.45 16.52 13.56
CA CYS A 564 -20.86 15.84 12.34
C CYS A 564 -21.06 16.77 11.12
N SER A 565 -20.96 18.09 11.28
CA SER A 565 -20.99 19.01 10.14
C SER A 565 -19.63 19.17 9.46
N THR A 566 -18.56 18.64 10.07
CA THR A 566 -17.19 18.71 9.56
C THR A 566 -16.52 17.35 9.52
N TRP A 567 -15.57 17.18 8.59
CA TRP A 567 -14.83 15.94 8.39
C TRP A 567 -13.54 15.92 9.19
N PRO A 568 -13.26 14.83 9.94
CA PRO A 568 -11.92 14.58 10.50
C PRO A 568 -10.88 14.64 9.39
N GLN A 569 -10.03 15.65 9.41
CA GLN A 569 -8.89 15.75 8.51
C GLN A 569 -7.73 14.95 9.08
N PRO A 570 -6.93 14.24 8.26
CA PRO A 570 -5.78 13.49 8.75
C PRO A 570 -4.93 14.35 9.71
N GLY A 571 -4.91 13.95 10.97
CA GLY A 571 -4.31 14.71 12.06
C GLY A 571 -2.81 14.52 12.07
N GLN A 572 -2.09 15.11 11.10
CA GLN A 572 -0.63 15.03 10.99
C GLN A 572 -0.02 13.62 11.25
N GLY A 573 -0.79 12.55 11.01
CA GLY A 573 -0.33 11.17 10.96
C GLY A 573 0.35 10.92 9.63
N ASN A 574 1.37 11.72 9.33
CA ASN A 574 2.47 11.22 8.52
C ASN A 574 3.21 10.19 9.40
N PRO A 575 3.86 9.16 8.84
CA PRO A 575 4.82 8.37 9.60
C PRO A 575 5.76 9.30 10.38
N ASP A 576 6.27 8.83 11.53
CA ASP A 576 7.17 9.59 12.41
C ASP A 576 8.05 10.52 11.56
N PRO A 577 8.00 11.86 11.78
CA PRO A 577 8.55 12.80 10.83
C PRO A 577 9.99 12.41 10.57
N ASP A 578 10.33 12.24 9.29
CA ASP A 578 11.72 12.14 8.86
C ASP A 578 12.53 13.12 9.72
N PRO A 579 13.53 12.65 10.49
CA PRO A 579 14.32 13.51 11.35
C PRO A 579 14.95 14.70 10.60
N GLY A 580 15.04 14.62 9.26
CA GLY A 580 15.45 15.67 8.32
C GLY A 580 14.31 16.43 7.61
N ARG A 581 13.04 16.24 7.98
CA ARG A 581 11.90 17.02 7.46
C ARG A 581 11.87 18.41 8.10
N ASN A 582 11.87 19.44 7.26
CA ASN A 582 11.56 20.80 7.70
C ASN A 582 10.07 20.90 8.07
N LEU A 583 9.77 21.02 9.35
CA LEU A 583 8.40 21.12 9.90
C LEU A 583 7.68 22.42 9.55
N ALA A 584 8.43 23.47 9.21
CA ALA A 584 7.90 24.79 8.89
C ALA A 584 7.58 24.97 7.40
N LYS A 585 8.14 24.14 6.49
CA LYS A 585 7.93 24.26 5.04
C LYS A 585 6.45 24.19 4.67
N GLY A 586 5.96 25.18 3.93
CA GLY A 586 4.59 25.31 3.44
C GLY A 586 3.56 25.68 4.51
N ARG A 587 3.98 25.96 5.76
CA ARG A 587 3.06 26.26 6.87
C ARG A 587 2.58 27.72 6.84
N PRO A 588 1.37 28.01 7.35
CA PRO A 588 0.92 29.39 7.51
C PRO A 588 1.86 30.19 8.42
N ALA A 589 2.39 31.29 7.89
CA ALA A 589 3.25 32.21 8.61
C ALA A 589 2.63 33.61 8.70
N THR A 590 2.84 34.27 9.83
CA THR A 590 2.40 35.64 10.12
C THR A 590 3.59 36.46 10.63
N ALA A 591 3.49 37.79 10.53
CA ALA A 591 4.51 38.67 11.07
C ALA A 591 3.88 39.96 11.63
N THR A 592 4.64 40.69 12.44
CA THR A 592 4.26 42.04 12.91
C THR A 592 4.16 43.05 11.77
N GLY A 593 4.80 42.77 10.63
CA GLY A 593 4.71 43.56 9.41
C GLY A 593 5.54 42.93 8.29
N SER A 594 5.33 43.42 7.07
CA SER A 594 6.18 43.10 5.91
C SER A 594 6.33 44.29 4.97
N GLN A 595 7.37 44.29 4.14
CA GLN A 595 7.58 45.27 3.08
C GLN A 595 7.21 44.69 1.71
N ASP A 596 6.45 45.46 0.92
CA ASP A 596 6.11 45.14 -0.47
C ASP A 596 5.65 43.68 -0.68
N VAL A 597 6.27 42.94 -1.61
CA VAL A 597 5.97 41.54 -1.92
C VAL A 597 6.65 40.53 -0.98
N TYR A 598 7.49 40.98 -0.04
CA TYR A 598 8.28 40.14 0.87
C TYR A 598 7.49 39.68 2.10
N THR A 599 6.38 38.99 1.82
CA THR A 599 5.39 38.53 2.80
C THR A 599 5.94 37.40 3.70
N PRO A 600 5.38 37.19 4.91
CA PRO A 600 5.89 36.18 5.86
C PRO A 600 5.89 34.75 5.33
N GLY A 601 5.00 34.40 4.39
CA GLY A 601 4.98 33.07 3.76
C GLY A 601 6.24 32.75 2.94
N LYS A 602 7.00 33.77 2.52
CA LYS A 602 8.26 33.60 1.79
C LYS A 602 9.38 32.97 2.61
N ALA A 603 9.29 33.00 3.95
CA ALA A 603 10.28 32.35 4.80
C ALA A 603 10.02 30.85 5.01
N VAL A 604 9.00 30.27 4.36
CA VAL A 604 8.63 28.85 4.48
C VAL A 604 8.23 28.25 3.13
N ASP A 605 8.47 28.93 2.01
CA ASP A 605 8.05 28.45 0.68
C ASP A 605 9.05 27.47 0.05
N GLY A 606 10.21 27.27 0.68
CA GLY A 606 11.26 26.38 0.20
C GLY A 606 12.07 26.95 -0.97
N ASP A 607 11.89 28.22 -1.33
CA ASP A 607 12.70 28.93 -2.32
C ASP A 607 13.71 29.85 -1.62
N ALA A 608 14.97 29.42 -1.61
CA ALA A 608 16.06 30.17 -1.00
C ALA A 608 16.34 31.54 -1.66
N ASN A 609 15.79 31.83 -2.84
CA ASN A 609 15.96 33.14 -3.50
C ASN A 609 14.85 34.14 -3.14
N SER A 610 13.76 33.67 -2.55
CA SER A 610 12.69 34.49 -2.01
C SER A 610 13.00 34.86 -0.55
N TYR A 611 12.30 35.86 0.02
CA TYR A 611 12.45 36.18 1.44
C TYR A 611 11.28 36.96 2.02
N TRP A 612 11.08 36.81 3.33
CA TRP A 612 10.31 37.75 4.14
C TRP A 612 11.21 38.91 4.57
N GLU A 613 10.68 40.14 4.54
CA GLU A 613 11.29 41.34 5.11
C GLU A 613 10.28 42.08 5.97
N SER A 614 10.63 42.34 7.23
CA SER A 614 9.78 43.11 8.15
C SER A 614 9.70 44.59 7.80
N THR A 615 8.85 45.35 8.50
CA THR A 615 8.83 46.82 8.38
C THR A 615 10.20 47.42 8.75
N ASN A 616 10.72 48.30 7.87
CA ASN A 616 12.01 48.96 8.07
C ASN A 616 12.02 49.90 9.28
N ASN A 617 13.15 49.94 10.01
CA ASN A 617 13.42 50.78 11.17
C ASN A 617 12.41 50.58 12.34
N ALA A 618 11.79 49.42 12.44
CA ALA A 618 10.71 49.15 13.38
C ALA A 618 11.00 47.99 14.37
N PHE A 619 12.28 47.72 14.67
CA PHE A 619 12.63 46.65 15.60
C PHE A 619 12.05 46.89 17.03
N PRO A 620 11.66 45.82 17.76
CA PRO A 620 11.70 44.43 17.35
C PRO A 620 10.55 44.06 16.40
N GLN A 621 10.83 43.18 15.44
CA GLN A 621 9.83 42.62 14.53
C GLN A 621 9.74 41.12 14.75
N SER A 622 8.53 40.55 14.67
CA SER A 622 8.32 39.12 14.89
C SER A 622 7.80 38.44 13.64
N TRP A 623 8.31 37.24 13.40
CA TRP A 623 7.80 36.28 12.42
C TRP A 623 7.36 35.02 13.16
N THR A 624 6.19 34.49 12.85
CA THR A 624 5.57 33.36 13.55
C THR A 624 5.03 32.34 12.55
N VAL A 625 5.28 31.05 12.78
CA VAL A 625 4.72 29.94 12.00
C VAL A 625 3.93 28.98 12.88
N ASP A 626 2.76 28.54 12.42
CA ASP A 626 2.01 27.44 13.02
C ASP A 626 2.49 26.12 12.40
N LEU A 627 3.20 25.29 13.18
CA LEU A 627 3.66 23.98 12.72
C LEU A 627 2.52 22.96 12.55
N GLY A 628 1.29 23.31 12.91
CA GLY A 628 0.08 22.49 12.79
C GLY A 628 -0.11 21.49 13.94
N SER A 629 0.93 21.20 14.72
CA SER A 629 0.90 20.33 15.91
C SER A 629 2.05 20.66 16.85
N SER A 630 1.98 20.22 18.10
CA SER A 630 3.07 20.38 19.06
C SER A 630 4.19 19.40 18.75
N TYR A 631 5.40 19.92 18.53
CA TYR A 631 6.58 19.14 18.20
C TYR A 631 7.70 19.34 19.20
N ALA A 632 8.44 18.26 19.41
CA ALA A 632 9.69 18.25 20.17
C ALA A 632 10.87 18.77 19.32
N VAL A 633 10.78 20.03 18.88
CA VAL A 633 11.81 20.65 18.00
C VAL A 633 13.16 20.68 18.70
N ARG A 634 14.23 20.35 17.97
CA ARG A 634 15.61 20.29 18.48
C ARG A 634 16.54 21.31 17.84
N ARG A 635 16.24 21.74 16.61
CA ARG A 635 17.06 22.71 15.90
C ARG A 635 16.25 23.53 14.92
N LEU A 636 16.67 24.78 14.72
CA LEU A 636 16.26 25.64 13.62
C LEU A 636 17.41 25.88 12.65
N VAL A 637 17.10 26.01 11.37
CA VAL A 637 18.02 26.53 10.35
C VAL A 637 17.40 27.78 9.76
N LEU A 638 18.08 28.90 9.97
CA LEU A 638 17.67 30.20 9.47
C LEU A 638 18.52 30.51 8.25
N LYS A 639 17.90 31.00 7.19
CA LYS A 639 18.60 31.32 5.93
C LYS A 639 18.31 32.76 5.49
N LEU A 640 19.27 33.31 4.76
CA LEU A 640 19.10 34.46 3.88
C LEU A 640 19.40 34.01 2.43
N PRO A 641 18.98 34.77 1.40
CA PRO A 641 19.26 34.37 0.05
C PRO A 641 20.77 34.14 -0.20
N PRO A 642 21.14 33.07 -0.92
CA PRO A 642 22.53 32.60 -0.98
C PRO A 642 23.44 33.51 -1.82
N SER A 643 22.86 34.46 -2.57
CA SER A 643 23.60 35.42 -3.38
C SER A 643 24.59 36.23 -2.54
N SER A 644 25.83 36.35 -3.02
CA SER A 644 26.87 37.17 -2.39
C SER A 644 26.48 38.66 -2.26
N ALA A 645 25.51 39.13 -3.05
CA ALA A 645 24.96 40.49 -2.94
C ALA A 645 24.32 40.79 -1.58
N TRP A 646 23.91 39.77 -0.83
CA TRP A 646 23.41 39.95 0.55
C TRP A 646 24.54 40.28 1.54
N GLY A 647 25.79 39.92 1.26
CA GLY A 647 26.91 40.18 2.17
C GLY A 647 26.77 39.53 3.55
N ALA A 648 27.87 39.51 4.30
CA ALA A 648 27.86 38.96 5.65
C ALA A 648 27.18 39.91 6.63
N ARG A 649 26.27 39.39 7.47
CA ARG A 649 25.51 40.19 8.44
C ARG A 649 25.11 39.37 9.67
N THR A 650 24.76 40.04 10.75
CA THR A 650 24.27 39.41 11.97
C THR A 650 22.88 39.92 12.30
N GLN A 651 21.94 39.00 12.52
CA GLN A 651 20.62 39.32 13.08
C GLN A 651 20.57 38.90 14.55
N THR A 652 20.07 39.77 15.42
CA THR A 652 19.86 39.46 16.84
C THR A 652 18.45 38.92 17.03
N ILE A 653 18.34 37.66 17.44
CA ILE A 653 17.10 36.87 17.41
C ILE A 653 16.83 36.26 18.79
N THR A 654 15.59 36.34 19.24
CA THR A 654 15.04 35.57 20.36
C THR A 654 14.05 34.53 19.82
N VAL A 655 14.13 33.28 20.27
CA VAL A 655 13.20 32.21 19.87
C VAL A 655 12.14 32.03 20.95
N LEU A 656 10.87 32.13 20.56
CA LEU A 656 9.72 31.90 21.42
C LEU A 656 8.88 30.73 20.92
N GLY A 657 8.23 30.04 21.84
CA GLY A 657 7.37 28.89 21.57
C GLY A 657 6.02 29.02 22.28
N SER A 658 4.97 28.51 21.66
CA SER A 658 3.63 28.41 22.24
C SER A 658 2.93 27.13 21.78
N THR A 659 2.03 26.59 22.60
CA THR A 659 1.14 25.47 22.23
C THR A 659 -0.24 25.96 21.77
N ASP A 660 -0.62 27.19 22.12
CA ASP A 660 -1.97 27.75 21.91
C ASP A 660 -2.03 28.94 20.95
N GLY A 661 -0.87 29.48 20.55
CA GLY A 661 -0.75 30.59 19.59
C GLY A 661 -0.93 31.97 20.21
N SER A 662 -1.18 32.05 21.52
CA SER A 662 -1.44 33.29 22.27
C SER A 662 -0.45 33.52 23.42
N SER A 663 -0.11 32.48 24.19
CA SER A 663 0.82 32.52 25.32
C SER A 663 2.20 32.04 24.87
N TYR A 664 3.16 32.96 24.75
CA TYR A 664 4.51 32.65 24.30
C TYR A 664 5.51 32.62 25.46
N ALA A 665 6.32 31.56 25.51
CA ALA A 665 7.47 31.45 26.40
C ALA A 665 8.77 31.59 25.59
N THR A 666 9.81 32.13 26.22
CA THR A 666 11.15 32.15 25.61
C THR A 666 11.74 30.74 25.62
N VAL A 667 12.11 30.24 24.43
CA VAL A 667 12.74 28.92 24.24
C VAL A 667 14.25 29.08 24.16
N VAL A 668 14.73 30.08 23.41
CA VAL A 668 16.14 30.47 23.35
C VAL A 668 16.23 31.99 23.54
N GLY A 669 17.08 32.41 24.48
CA GLY A 669 17.31 33.83 24.77
C GLY A 669 17.89 34.61 23.59
N SER A 670 17.90 35.94 23.70
CA SER A 670 18.38 36.82 22.64
C SER A 670 19.86 36.59 22.33
N ALA A 671 20.18 36.31 21.07
CA ALA A 671 21.56 36.10 20.61
C ALA A 671 21.75 36.59 19.16
N GLY A 672 22.98 36.97 18.81
CA GLY A 672 23.36 37.34 17.44
C GLY A 672 23.69 36.11 16.60
N TYR A 673 22.99 35.93 15.48
CA TYR A 673 23.24 34.86 14.50
C TYR A 673 23.83 35.45 13.23
N ARG A 674 25.03 35.00 12.87
CA ARG A 674 25.77 35.49 11.71
C ARG A 674 25.38 34.67 10.47
N PHE A 675 25.04 35.38 9.40
CA PHE A 675 24.81 34.87 8.06
C PHE A 675 25.99 35.34 7.19
N ASP A 676 26.63 34.40 6.51
CA ASP A 676 27.76 34.69 5.62
C ASP A 676 27.57 33.96 4.29
N PRO A 677 27.60 34.65 3.14
CA PRO A 677 27.53 33.99 1.84
C PRO A 677 28.62 32.92 1.65
N ALA A 678 29.79 33.07 2.29
CA ALA A 678 30.87 32.08 2.25
C ALA A 678 30.49 30.73 2.88
N SER A 679 29.50 30.70 3.78
CA SER A 679 28.94 29.49 4.38
C SER A 679 27.47 29.27 4.00
N GLY A 680 27.05 29.80 2.85
CA GLY A 680 25.71 29.62 2.32
C GLY A 680 24.61 30.44 3.01
N ASN A 681 24.95 31.56 3.65
CA ASN A 681 24.01 32.47 4.31
C ASN A 681 23.04 31.75 5.25
N THR A 682 23.58 30.83 6.04
CA THR A 682 22.81 29.96 6.93
C THR A 682 23.31 30.10 8.37
N ALA A 683 22.38 30.14 9.32
CA ALA A 683 22.66 30.10 10.75
C ALA A 683 21.81 29.03 11.42
N THR A 684 22.41 28.28 12.35
CA THR A 684 21.75 27.19 13.07
C THR A 684 21.48 27.60 14.52
N VAL A 685 20.28 27.29 15.02
CA VAL A 685 19.89 27.52 16.41
C VAL A 685 19.53 26.18 17.07
N ALA A 686 20.29 25.75 18.07
CA ALA A 686 19.94 24.58 18.87
C ALA A 686 18.87 24.93 19.91
N LEU A 687 17.85 24.07 20.05
CA LEU A 687 16.75 24.24 20.99
C LEU A 687 16.92 23.26 22.18
N PRO A 688 16.56 23.67 23.42
CA PRO A 688 16.62 22.78 24.58
C PRO A 688 15.83 21.47 24.35
N ALA A 689 16.31 20.35 24.90
CA ALA A 689 15.64 19.06 24.77
C ALA A 689 14.21 19.04 25.36
N SER A 690 13.91 19.94 26.30
CA SER A 690 12.57 20.13 26.88
C SER A 690 11.61 20.92 25.97
N THR A 691 12.05 21.36 24.80
CA THR A 691 11.21 22.14 23.89
C THR A 691 10.08 21.27 23.37
N ASN A 692 8.86 21.77 23.52
CA ASN A 692 7.64 21.26 22.90
C ASN A 692 6.77 22.47 22.51
N LEU A 693 6.60 22.72 21.21
CA LEU A 693 5.87 23.89 20.71
C LEU A 693 5.11 23.57 19.43
N ARG A 694 3.97 24.24 19.23
CA ARG A 694 3.21 24.25 17.97
C ARG A 694 3.48 25.52 17.18
N TYR A 695 3.51 26.66 17.86
CA TYR A 695 3.76 27.96 17.27
C TYR A 695 5.19 28.37 17.58
N LEU A 696 6.00 28.52 16.53
CA LEU A 696 7.36 29.01 16.61
C LEU A 696 7.37 30.50 16.25
N ARG A 697 7.93 31.34 17.12
CA ARG A 697 8.09 32.78 16.86
C ARG A 697 9.55 33.19 16.97
N LEU A 698 10.05 33.87 15.94
CA LEU A 698 11.34 34.55 15.95
C LEU A 698 11.11 36.04 16.16
N SER A 699 11.70 36.62 17.20
CA SER A 699 11.71 38.07 17.42
C SER A 699 13.09 38.62 17.08
N VAL A 700 13.16 39.45 16.06
CA VAL A 700 14.40 40.07 15.58
C VAL A 700 14.50 41.49 16.13
N SER A 701 15.56 41.80 16.87
CA SER A 701 15.77 43.10 17.52
C SER A 701 16.85 43.96 16.87
N ALA A 702 17.72 43.38 16.04
CA ALA A 702 18.73 44.10 15.26
C ALA A 702 19.17 43.29 14.04
N ASN A 703 19.61 43.97 12.98
CA ASN A 703 20.26 43.37 11.81
C ASN A 703 21.35 44.33 11.32
N THR A 704 22.59 43.85 11.19
CA THR A 704 23.74 44.71 10.81
C THR A 704 23.80 45.03 9.32
N GLY A 705 23.07 44.28 8.47
CA GLY A 705 23.12 44.43 7.01
C GLY A 705 21.94 45.19 6.41
N TRP A 706 20.83 45.33 7.15
CA TRP A 706 19.61 46.00 6.69
C TRP A 706 18.75 46.42 7.89
N PRO A 707 17.98 47.52 7.85
CA PRO A 707 17.16 47.97 8.98
C PRO A 707 15.84 47.19 9.16
N ALA A 708 15.81 45.90 8.83
CA ALA A 708 14.65 45.01 9.02
C ALA A 708 15.08 43.56 9.31
N GLY A 709 14.16 42.77 9.88
CA GLY A 709 14.32 41.33 10.01
C GLY A 709 14.06 40.67 8.67
N GLN A 710 14.93 39.73 8.28
CA GLN A 710 14.85 39.07 6.98
C GLN A 710 15.11 37.57 7.11
N PHE A 711 14.31 36.74 6.42
CA PHE A 711 14.56 35.31 6.30
C PHE A 711 14.13 34.81 4.92
N SER A 712 15.01 34.13 4.21
CA SER A 712 14.63 33.37 3.00
C SER A 712 14.00 32.03 3.34
N GLU A 713 14.43 31.42 4.44
CA GLU A 713 13.83 30.21 4.97
C GLU A 713 14.03 30.14 6.49
N VAL A 714 13.02 29.67 7.19
CA VAL A 714 13.07 29.27 8.60
C VAL A 714 12.67 27.81 8.66
N GLU A 715 13.66 26.95 8.88
CA GLU A 715 13.47 25.50 8.95
C GLU A 715 13.44 25.04 10.40
N ALA A 716 12.58 24.07 10.73
CA ALA A 716 12.49 23.47 12.07
C ALA A 716 12.57 21.95 11.99
N TYR A 717 13.40 21.33 12.86
CA TYR A 717 13.71 19.90 12.80
C TYR A 717 13.58 19.21 14.16
N LEU A 718 13.29 17.90 14.13
CA LEU A 718 13.24 17.04 15.32
C LEU A 718 14.62 16.51 15.74
N THR A 719 15.66 16.75 14.95
CA THR A 719 17.05 16.37 15.27
C THR A 719 17.93 17.56 15.62
N SER A 720 18.90 17.29 16.49
CA SER A 720 19.88 18.26 17.00
C SER A 720 20.86 18.75 15.96
#